data_AF-A0A453MQL7-F1
#
_entry.id   AF-A0A453MQL7-F1
#
_cell.length_a   1.000
_cell.length_b   1.000
_cell.length_c   1.000
_cell.angle_alpha   90.00
_cell.angle_beta   90.00
_cell.angle_gamma   90.00
#
_symmetry.space_group_name_H-M   'P 1'
#
loop_
_entity.id
_entity.type
_entity.pdbx_description
1 polymer ?
#
loop_
_entity_poly.entity_id
_entity_poly.type
_entity_poly.pdbx_seq_one_letter_code
_entity_poly.pdbx_strand_id
1 'polypeptide(L)'
;MVSADAEEGKPHFIGRITELFEGTDHVKYFNCRWFFRSEDTVISTAKLVDDHSHDPKRVFLSDERNDNPLDCIVSKVKILQVDPKLDLEAKAQLAADNDLYYDMSYTVPYSTFENITNDINEISGISSDADSEVDTSVATATLLDLYSGCGGMSTGLCLGAALAGLKLETRWAVDFNSHACKSLKSNHPKTEVRNEKADDFLSLLKEWAVLCDQYVHDNNAEAPPSMDEEEEEGELEKDEYVVQKLTDICYGGIDRKSCIYFKVQWKGYGPEEDTWEPIENLSDCPLKIKEFVQEGHMRKVLPLPGDVDVLCGGPPCQGISGLNRFRNRDDPLNDDKNRQLVTFMNIVSYLRPKFVLMENVVDILQFAEGYLGRYALSRLVAMNYQSRLGIMLAGCYGLPQFRMRTFLWGALTTMVLPKHPLPTHNVVIRGGAPNAFTQSVVAYDEIQNPTLKNALVLEDAISDLPKVGNDQADDVMEYLVKPKTEFQRYIRLSRKEMLDYSFGDKTGPGEGTLMDHCPLRLNKDDYERVKRIPFEKGANFRDLEGVRVGPNNVAEFDPEIPRVYLESGNPLVPEYAIKFRSGKSLRPFGRLWWDETVPTVVTSANPHSQRILHPSQARVLTVRENARLQGFPDYYRLDGPIKERYMQVGNA
;
A
#
# COMPACT_ATOMS: atom_id res chain seq x y z
N MET A 1 -29.09 -24.24 17.77
CA MET A 1 -27.75 -23.93 18.32
C MET A 1 -27.92 -23.64 19.81
N VAL A 2 -26.85 -23.53 20.59
CA VAL A 2 -26.92 -23.36 22.05
C VAL A 2 -26.11 -22.18 22.51
N SER A 3 -26.52 -21.59 23.64
CA SER A 3 -25.65 -20.76 24.47
C SER A 3 -25.00 -21.63 25.55
N ALA A 4 -23.71 -21.40 25.82
CA ALA A 4 -22.94 -22.11 26.82
C ALA A 4 -22.34 -21.13 27.85
N ASP A 5 -22.23 -21.58 29.10
CA ASP A 5 -21.75 -20.75 30.21
C ASP A 5 -20.34 -20.19 29.94
N ALA A 6 -20.14 -18.94 30.34
CA ALA A 6 -18.87 -18.23 30.30
C ALA A 6 -18.44 -17.87 31.73
N GLU A 7 -17.23 -17.31 31.88
CA GLU A 7 -16.78 -16.77 33.17
C GLU A 7 -17.73 -15.67 33.69
N GLU A 8 -17.83 -15.54 35.02
CA GLU A 8 -18.73 -14.59 35.66
C GLU A 8 -18.51 -13.16 35.15
N GLY A 9 -19.56 -12.53 34.62
CA GLY A 9 -19.52 -11.19 34.04
C GLY A 9 -19.21 -11.11 32.54
N LYS A 10 -19.03 -12.24 31.84
CA LYS A 10 -18.87 -12.29 30.37
C LYS A 10 -20.14 -12.77 29.66
N PRO A 11 -20.38 -12.37 28.40
CA PRO A 11 -21.48 -12.89 27.60
C PRO A 11 -21.30 -14.40 27.36
N HIS A 12 -22.41 -15.14 27.34
CA HIS A 12 -22.40 -16.58 27.07
C HIS A 12 -21.78 -16.89 25.71
N PHE A 13 -21.06 -18.00 25.59
CA PHE A 13 -20.57 -18.50 24.31
C PHE A 13 -21.74 -18.98 23.45
N ILE A 14 -21.59 -18.93 22.13
CA ILE A 14 -22.61 -19.38 21.18
C ILE A 14 -22.02 -20.53 20.36
N GLY A 15 -22.67 -21.70 20.38
CA GLY A 15 -22.14 -22.90 19.74
C GLY A 15 -23.17 -23.69 18.94
N ARG A 16 -22.71 -24.35 17.87
CA ARG A 16 -23.43 -25.43 17.20
C ARG A 16 -22.95 -26.75 17.78
N ILE A 17 -23.82 -27.47 18.48
CA ILE A 17 -23.56 -28.85 18.90
C ILE A 17 -23.33 -29.69 17.64
N THR A 18 -22.18 -30.34 17.58
CA THR A 18 -21.77 -31.27 16.52
C THR A 18 -21.92 -32.70 16.98
N GLU A 19 -21.64 -32.99 18.25
CA GLU A 19 -21.70 -34.34 18.82
C GLU A 19 -22.21 -34.31 20.26
N LEU A 20 -22.83 -35.42 20.68
CA LEU A 20 -23.20 -35.71 22.07
C LEU A 20 -22.65 -37.09 22.39
N PHE A 21 -21.85 -37.20 23.44
CA PHE A 21 -21.18 -38.46 23.77
C PHE A 21 -20.98 -38.62 25.29
N GLU A 22 -20.74 -39.86 25.72
CA GLU A 22 -20.31 -40.17 27.08
C GLU A 22 -18.81 -40.46 27.03
N GLY A 23 -18.04 -39.77 27.88
CA GLY A 23 -16.61 -39.95 27.99
C GLY A 23 -16.25 -41.29 28.65
N THR A 24 -14.99 -41.70 28.53
CA THR A 24 -14.48 -42.89 29.24
C THR A 24 -14.49 -42.76 30.76
N ASP A 25 -14.69 -41.53 31.26
CA ASP A 25 -14.88 -41.17 32.65
C ASP A 25 -16.35 -41.18 33.10
N HIS A 26 -17.27 -41.62 32.24
CA HIS A 26 -18.73 -41.65 32.47
C HIS A 26 -19.38 -40.26 32.61
N VAL A 27 -18.68 -39.19 32.25
CA VAL A 27 -19.25 -37.85 32.17
C VAL A 27 -19.89 -37.66 30.79
N LYS A 28 -21.03 -36.97 30.74
CA LYS A 28 -21.72 -36.68 29.49
C LYS A 28 -21.22 -35.36 28.92
N TYR A 29 -20.72 -35.41 27.69
CA TYR A 29 -20.14 -34.29 26.97
C TYR A 29 -20.95 -33.93 25.72
N PHE A 30 -20.74 -32.71 25.25
CA PHE A 30 -21.05 -32.29 23.90
C PHE A 30 -19.82 -31.67 23.25
N ASN A 31 -19.61 -31.98 21.97
CA ASN A 31 -18.69 -31.22 21.13
C ASN A 31 -19.48 -30.06 20.51
N CYS A 32 -18.88 -28.87 20.48
CA CYS A 32 -19.48 -27.74 19.78
C CYS A 32 -18.48 -27.00 18.91
N ARG A 33 -18.97 -26.57 17.76
CA ARG A 33 -18.33 -25.60 16.86
C ARG A 33 -18.79 -24.19 17.24
N TRP A 34 -17.85 -23.28 17.50
CA TRP A 34 -18.17 -21.96 18.04
C TRP A 34 -18.59 -20.92 17.00
N PHE A 35 -19.46 -20.01 17.41
CA PHE A 35 -19.72 -18.75 16.75
C PHE A 35 -18.99 -17.62 17.46
N PHE A 36 -18.42 -16.73 16.68
CA PHE A 36 -17.76 -15.52 17.15
C PHE A 36 -18.68 -14.34 16.92
N ARG A 37 -18.92 -13.52 17.94
CA ARG A 37 -19.38 -12.15 17.74
C ARG A 37 -18.22 -11.30 17.22
N SER A 38 -18.50 -10.11 16.71
CA SER A 38 -17.45 -9.17 16.32
C SER A 38 -16.44 -8.94 17.45
N GLU A 39 -16.92 -8.87 18.69
CA GLU A 39 -16.12 -8.69 19.92
C GLU A 39 -15.38 -9.95 20.37
N ASP A 40 -15.64 -11.12 19.79
CA ASP A 40 -14.89 -12.35 20.06
C ASP A 40 -13.71 -12.50 19.09
N THR A 41 -13.70 -11.75 17.97
CA THR A 41 -12.64 -11.80 16.95
C THR A 41 -11.43 -10.93 17.31
N VAL A 42 -10.45 -10.84 16.41
CA VAL A 42 -9.34 -9.88 16.57
C VAL A 42 -9.78 -8.41 16.62
N ILE A 43 -11.03 -8.08 16.23
CA ILE A 43 -11.57 -6.72 16.30
C ILE A 43 -11.76 -6.24 17.77
N SER A 44 -11.91 -7.19 18.70
CA SER A 44 -12.41 -7.09 20.08
C SER A 44 -11.89 -6.01 21.04
N THR A 45 -10.76 -5.35 20.78
CA THR A 45 -10.21 -4.33 21.72
C THR A 45 -10.08 -2.93 21.14
N ALA A 46 -10.56 -2.71 19.93
CA ALA A 46 -10.65 -1.34 19.47
C ALA A 46 -11.76 -0.65 20.28
N LYS A 47 -11.42 0.37 21.08
CA LYS A 47 -12.35 1.46 21.39
C LYS A 47 -12.69 2.13 20.05
N LEU A 48 -13.51 1.46 19.26
CA LEU A 48 -13.82 1.86 17.89
C LEU A 48 -14.48 3.23 17.97
N VAL A 49 -14.10 4.10 17.04
CA VAL A 49 -14.80 5.36 16.83
C VAL A 49 -16.24 5.02 16.41
N ASP A 50 -17.24 5.75 16.89
CA ASP A 50 -18.66 5.62 16.49
C ASP A 50 -18.90 6.07 15.03
N ASP A 51 -17.94 5.89 14.11
CA ASP A 51 -18.05 6.20 12.69
C ASP A 51 -18.59 5.02 11.85
N HIS A 52 -18.72 3.83 12.45
CA HIS A 52 -19.35 2.64 11.88
C HIS A 52 -19.95 1.77 13.00
N SER A 53 -20.87 0.87 12.65
CA SER A 53 -21.47 -0.07 13.60
C SER A 53 -21.48 -1.49 13.05
N HIS A 54 -21.42 -2.45 13.96
CA HIS A 54 -21.68 -3.86 13.67
C HIS A 54 -23.06 -4.22 14.20
N ASP A 55 -23.84 -4.94 13.41
CA ASP A 55 -25.12 -5.47 13.87
C ASP A 55 -24.86 -6.50 14.99
N PRO A 56 -25.32 -6.28 16.24
CA PRO A 56 -25.08 -7.19 17.35
C PRO A 56 -25.73 -8.57 17.17
N LYS A 57 -26.67 -8.71 16.22
CA LYS A 57 -27.24 -10.00 15.85
C LYS A 57 -26.37 -10.79 14.87
N ARG A 58 -25.38 -10.16 14.23
CA ARG A 58 -24.50 -10.81 13.26
C ARG A 58 -23.36 -11.53 13.97
N VAL A 59 -23.24 -12.82 13.72
CA VAL A 59 -22.15 -13.67 14.22
C VAL A 59 -21.44 -14.38 13.08
N PHE A 60 -20.27 -14.96 13.36
CA PHE A 60 -19.41 -15.61 12.39
C PHE A 60 -19.16 -17.06 12.80
N LEU A 61 -19.40 -18.01 11.89
CA LEU A 61 -19.16 -19.43 12.18
C LEU A 61 -17.65 -19.73 12.12
N SER A 62 -17.08 -20.32 13.16
CA SER A 62 -15.66 -20.70 13.18
C SER A 62 -15.46 -22.21 13.13
N ASP A 63 -14.27 -22.69 12.78
CA ASP A 63 -13.90 -24.11 12.86
C ASP A 63 -13.38 -24.53 14.25
N GLU A 64 -13.24 -23.58 15.17
CA GLU A 64 -12.87 -23.86 16.56
C GLU A 64 -13.90 -24.78 17.24
N ARG A 65 -13.42 -25.87 17.83
CA ARG A 65 -14.23 -26.87 18.51
C ARG A 65 -13.71 -27.18 19.91
N ASN A 66 -14.63 -27.39 20.84
CA ASN A 66 -14.29 -27.86 22.18
C ASN A 66 -15.32 -28.89 22.67
N ASP A 67 -14.84 -29.82 23.49
CA ASP A 67 -15.66 -30.74 24.27
C ASP A 67 -15.98 -30.10 25.61
N ASN A 68 -17.26 -30.10 25.97
CA ASN A 68 -17.76 -29.46 27.19
C ASN A 68 -18.75 -30.39 27.90
N PRO A 69 -18.77 -30.42 29.24
CA PRO A 69 -19.81 -31.10 30.01
C PRO A 69 -21.23 -30.61 29.65
N LEU A 70 -22.23 -31.50 29.65
CA LEU A 70 -23.61 -31.15 29.27
C LEU A 70 -24.26 -30.06 30.14
N ASP A 71 -23.83 -29.92 31.40
CA ASP A 71 -24.32 -28.90 32.32
C ASP A 71 -23.86 -27.48 31.96
N CYS A 72 -22.89 -27.32 31.07
CA CYS A 72 -22.52 -26.01 30.52
C CYS A 72 -23.57 -25.44 29.55
N ILE A 73 -24.55 -26.22 29.10
CA ILE A 73 -25.59 -25.74 28.17
C ILE A 73 -26.62 -24.91 28.92
N VAL A 74 -26.74 -23.63 28.56
CA VAL A 74 -27.68 -22.70 29.21
C VAL A 74 -29.04 -22.70 28.53
N SER A 75 -29.08 -22.46 27.21
CA SER A 75 -30.33 -22.34 26.46
C SER A 75 -30.17 -22.61 24.97
N LYS A 76 -31.29 -22.80 24.26
CA LYS A 76 -31.30 -22.83 22.79
C LYS A 76 -31.31 -21.42 22.23
N VAL A 77 -30.59 -21.22 21.13
CA VAL A 77 -30.55 -19.97 20.35
C VAL A 77 -30.91 -20.27 18.89
N LYS A 78 -31.80 -19.46 18.32
CA LYS A 78 -32.25 -19.52 16.92
C LYS A 78 -31.35 -18.64 16.06
N ILE A 79 -30.53 -19.28 15.24
CA ILE A 79 -29.54 -18.61 14.39
C ILE A 79 -29.82 -18.95 12.93
N LEU A 80 -30.02 -17.94 12.09
CA LEU A 80 -30.28 -18.08 10.67
C LEU A 80 -28.99 -17.96 9.84
N GLN A 81 -28.76 -18.89 8.91
CA GLN A 81 -27.77 -18.67 7.85
C GLN A 81 -28.40 -17.81 6.76
N VAL A 82 -27.75 -16.71 6.40
CA VAL A 82 -28.21 -15.81 5.34
C VAL A 82 -27.27 -15.87 4.15
N ASP A 83 -27.79 -15.69 2.94
CA ASP A 83 -26.97 -15.61 1.73
C ASP A 83 -25.98 -14.42 1.85
N PRO A 84 -24.66 -14.68 1.72
CA PRO A 84 -23.65 -13.63 1.81
C PRO A 84 -23.85 -12.50 0.79
N LYS A 85 -24.46 -12.79 -0.37
CA LYS A 85 -24.64 -11.84 -1.48
C LYS A 85 -25.70 -10.77 -1.21
N LEU A 86 -26.54 -10.95 -0.20
CA LEU A 86 -27.51 -9.93 0.21
C LEU A 86 -26.78 -8.75 0.87
N ASP A 87 -27.37 -7.56 0.76
CA ASP A 87 -26.93 -6.40 1.53
C ASP A 87 -27.30 -6.58 3.03
N LEU A 88 -26.72 -5.73 3.88
CA LEU A 88 -26.90 -5.84 5.33
C LEU A 88 -28.34 -5.54 5.77
N GLU A 89 -29.05 -4.67 5.06
CA GLU A 89 -30.43 -4.33 5.41
C GLU A 89 -31.37 -5.50 5.14
N ALA A 90 -31.25 -6.12 3.96
CA ALA A 90 -31.98 -7.33 3.60
C ALA A 90 -31.63 -8.50 4.55
N LYS A 91 -30.36 -8.64 4.95
CA LYS A 91 -29.93 -9.62 5.96
C LYS A 91 -30.64 -9.40 7.30
N ALA A 92 -30.64 -8.17 7.80
CA ALA A 92 -31.29 -7.83 9.06
C ALA A 92 -32.81 -8.06 9.01
N GLN A 93 -33.46 -7.72 7.89
CA GLN A 93 -34.89 -7.97 7.69
C GLN A 93 -35.23 -9.47 7.68
N LEU A 94 -34.47 -10.30 6.96
CA LEU A 94 -34.65 -11.76 6.96
C LEU A 94 -34.41 -12.38 8.35
N ALA A 95 -33.46 -11.83 9.10
CA ALA A 95 -33.11 -12.29 10.43
C ALA A 95 -34.00 -11.71 11.55
N ALA A 96 -35.01 -10.89 11.23
CA ALA A 96 -35.81 -10.18 12.24
C ALA A 96 -36.41 -11.11 13.31
N ASP A 97 -36.95 -12.26 12.88
CA ASP A 97 -37.57 -13.29 13.74
C ASP A 97 -36.57 -14.30 14.33
N ASN A 98 -35.27 -14.03 14.21
CA ASN A 98 -34.20 -14.87 14.76
C ASN A 98 -33.45 -14.10 15.85
N ASP A 99 -32.85 -14.86 16.77
CA ASP A 99 -32.04 -14.29 17.84
C ASP A 99 -30.75 -13.70 17.22
N LEU A 100 -30.14 -14.47 16.31
CA LEU A 100 -28.90 -14.12 15.62
C LEU A 100 -28.93 -14.58 14.15
N TYR A 101 -27.98 -14.13 13.36
CA TYR A 101 -27.73 -14.64 12.01
C TYR A 101 -26.25 -14.64 11.66
N TYR A 102 -25.89 -15.39 10.62
CA TYR A 102 -24.53 -15.43 10.10
C TYR A 102 -24.53 -15.60 8.58
N ASP A 103 -23.57 -14.95 7.94
CA ASP A 103 -23.35 -14.97 6.50
C ASP A 103 -21.90 -15.28 6.13
N MET A 104 -20.97 -15.13 7.08
CA MET A 104 -19.55 -15.41 6.91
C MET A 104 -19.03 -16.37 7.98
N SER A 105 -17.92 -17.03 7.66
CA SER A 105 -17.10 -17.73 8.64
C SER A 105 -16.01 -16.80 9.20
N TYR A 106 -15.44 -17.18 10.35
CA TYR A 106 -14.26 -16.55 10.91
C TYR A 106 -13.20 -17.59 11.27
N THR A 107 -11.98 -17.40 10.75
CA THR A 107 -10.82 -18.23 11.11
C THR A 107 -9.71 -17.37 11.71
N VAL A 108 -9.11 -17.86 12.80
CA VAL A 108 -8.01 -17.16 13.49
C VAL A 108 -6.79 -16.94 12.57
N PRO A 109 -6.35 -17.92 11.75
CA PRO A 109 -5.31 -17.68 10.76
C PRO A 109 -5.68 -16.53 9.81
N TYR A 110 -4.76 -15.58 9.70
CA TYR A 110 -4.91 -14.36 8.90
C TYR A 110 -6.14 -13.50 9.24
N SER A 111 -6.77 -13.72 10.40
CA SER A 111 -7.99 -13.01 10.82
C SER A 111 -9.05 -12.96 9.72
N THR A 112 -9.33 -14.13 9.13
CA THR A 112 -10.10 -14.22 7.89
C THR A 112 -11.60 -14.21 8.17
N PHE A 113 -12.31 -13.30 7.52
CA PHE A 113 -13.76 -13.30 7.36
C PHE A 113 -14.08 -13.63 5.90
N GLU A 114 -14.72 -14.77 5.66
CA GLU A 114 -14.98 -15.23 4.29
C GLU A 114 -16.41 -15.76 4.13
N ASN A 115 -16.89 -15.76 2.90
CA ASN A 115 -18.20 -16.31 2.60
C ASN A 115 -18.27 -17.80 2.98
N ILE A 116 -19.39 -18.20 3.57
CA ILE A 116 -19.66 -19.62 3.79
C ILE A 116 -20.05 -20.27 2.47
N THR A 117 -19.26 -21.25 2.04
CA THR A 117 -19.68 -22.20 1.02
C THR A 117 -20.66 -23.18 1.67
N ASN A 118 -21.85 -23.34 1.11
CA ASN A 118 -22.82 -24.31 1.64
C ASN A 118 -22.16 -25.70 1.78
N ASP A 119 -22.19 -26.28 2.98
CA ASP A 119 -21.68 -27.61 3.37
C ASP A 119 -22.38 -28.79 2.61
N ILE A 120 -22.96 -28.57 1.42
CA ILE A 120 -23.71 -29.58 0.66
C ILE A 120 -22.86 -30.22 -0.45
N ASN A 121 -21.67 -29.70 -0.77
CA ASN A 121 -20.82 -30.23 -1.85
C ASN A 121 -19.52 -30.93 -1.41
N GLU A 122 -19.34 -31.26 -0.12
CA GLU A 122 -18.27 -32.15 0.32
C GLU A 122 -18.56 -33.65 0.03
N ILE A 123 -19.09 -33.97 -1.16
CA ILE A 123 -19.02 -35.32 -1.76
C ILE A 123 -18.96 -35.19 -3.29
N SER A 124 -17.82 -34.73 -3.82
CA SER A 124 -17.33 -35.23 -5.12
C SER A 124 -15.88 -34.79 -5.32
N GLY A 125 -14.96 -35.73 -5.09
CA GLY A 125 -13.62 -35.63 -5.63
C GLY A 125 -13.64 -35.77 -7.15
N ILE A 126 -12.67 -35.09 -7.79
CA ILE A 126 -12.10 -35.36 -9.11
C ILE A 126 -13.08 -35.43 -10.29
N SER A 127 -12.95 -34.48 -11.23
CA SER A 127 -12.88 -34.66 -12.71
C SER A 127 -13.39 -33.38 -13.39
N SER A 128 -12.51 -32.61 -14.05
CA SER A 128 -12.20 -32.62 -15.50
C SER A 128 -12.90 -31.46 -16.23
N ASP A 129 -12.06 -30.64 -16.86
CA ASP A 129 -12.28 -29.92 -18.12
C ASP A 129 -13.75 -29.72 -18.52
N ALA A 130 -14.25 -28.53 -18.20
CA ALA A 130 -15.29 -27.92 -19.00
C ALA A 130 -14.60 -26.92 -19.92
N ASP A 131 -14.34 -27.35 -21.16
CA ASP A 131 -14.15 -26.47 -22.31
C ASP A 131 -15.42 -25.61 -22.45
N SER A 132 -15.44 -24.47 -21.76
CA SER A 132 -16.30 -23.35 -22.12
C SER A 132 -15.57 -22.57 -23.20
N GLU A 133 -16.21 -22.43 -24.36
CA GLU A 133 -15.76 -21.64 -25.50
C GLU A 133 -15.01 -20.38 -25.02
N VAL A 134 -13.72 -20.34 -25.33
CA VAL A 134 -12.83 -19.23 -24.97
C VAL A 134 -13.30 -18.01 -25.73
N ASP A 135 -14.08 -17.16 -25.06
CA ASP A 135 -14.20 -15.77 -25.44
C ASP A 135 -12.77 -15.21 -25.42
N THR A 136 -12.20 -14.99 -26.60
CA THR A 136 -10.81 -14.54 -26.82
C THR A 136 -10.55 -13.12 -26.29
N SER A 137 -11.50 -12.50 -25.58
CA SER A 137 -11.32 -11.21 -24.93
C SER A 137 -10.69 -11.39 -23.54
N VAL A 138 -9.46 -10.90 -23.39
CA VAL A 138 -8.79 -10.85 -22.08
C VAL A 138 -9.62 -9.98 -21.14
N ALA A 139 -10.06 -10.54 -20.01
CA ALA A 139 -10.84 -9.80 -19.01
C ALA A 139 -10.06 -8.57 -18.52
N THR A 140 -10.72 -7.41 -18.49
CA THR A 140 -10.14 -6.13 -18.06
C THR A 140 -10.72 -5.69 -16.73
N ALA A 141 -9.89 -5.09 -15.87
CA ALA A 141 -10.32 -4.50 -14.60
C ALA A 141 -9.64 -3.15 -14.34
N THR A 142 -10.34 -2.25 -13.66
CA THR A 142 -9.84 -0.91 -13.31
C THR A 142 -9.26 -0.87 -11.91
N LEU A 143 -8.13 -0.18 -11.74
CA LEU A 143 -7.47 0.04 -10.46
C LEU A 143 -7.40 1.54 -10.12
N LEU A 144 -7.77 1.88 -8.89
CA LEU A 144 -7.48 3.16 -8.24
C LEU A 144 -6.35 2.96 -7.21
N ASP A 145 -5.28 3.74 -7.32
CA ASP A 145 -4.16 3.75 -6.37
C ASP A 145 -4.15 5.03 -5.52
N LEU A 146 -4.44 4.90 -4.23
CA LEU A 146 -4.42 6.00 -3.26
C LEU A 146 -3.09 6.04 -2.51
N TYR A 147 -2.55 7.24 -2.31
CA TYR A 147 -1.21 7.42 -1.72
C TYR A 147 -0.15 6.70 -2.56
N SER A 148 -0.31 6.80 -3.88
CA SER A 148 0.37 5.96 -4.87
C SER A 148 1.89 6.08 -4.85
N GLY A 149 2.43 7.17 -4.30
CA GLY A 149 3.85 7.47 -4.38
C GLY A 149 4.30 7.48 -5.84
N CYS A 150 5.38 6.77 -6.13
CA CYS A 150 5.82 6.59 -7.52
C CYS A 150 5.12 5.43 -8.24
N GLY A 151 4.19 4.69 -7.61
CA GLY A 151 3.41 3.61 -8.23
C GLY A 151 3.96 2.20 -8.03
N GLY A 152 4.79 1.96 -7.00
CA GLY A 152 5.39 0.64 -6.76
C GLY A 152 4.35 -0.49 -6.58
N MET A 153 3.36 -0.27 -5.71
CA MET A 153 2.31 -1.27 -5.45
C MET A 153 1.40 -1.48 -6.66
N SER A 154 0.87 -0.42 -7.28
CA SER A 154 -0.02 -0.54 -8.44
C SER A 154 0.67 -1.15 -9.66
N THR A 155 1.96 -0.85 -9.88
CA THR A 155 2.77 -1.52 -10.90
C THR A 155 2.83 -3.02 -10.62
N GLY A 156 3.26 -3.40 -9.42
CA GLY A 156 3.37 -4.82 -9.04
C GLY A 156 2.05 -5.59 -9.14
N LEU A 157 0.93 -4.96 -8.75
CA LEU A 157 -0.41 -5.54 -8.89
C LEU A 157 -0.78 -5.78 -10.36
N CYS A 158 -0.57 -4.80 -11.24
CA CYS A 158 -0.89 -4.94 -12.65
C CYS A 158 -0.04 -6.03 -13.33
N LEU A 159 1.26 -6.09 -13.02
CA LEU A 159 2.15 -7.14 -13.55
C LEU A 159 1.75 -8.54 -13.03
N GLY A 160 1.42 -8.64 -11.74
CA GLY A 160 0.94 -9.89 -11.14
C GLY A 160 -0.39 -10.36 -11.72
N ALA A 161 -1.33 -9.44 -11.94
CA ALA A 161 -2.62 -9.72 -12.57
C ALA A 161 -2.44 -10.18 -14.03
N ALA A 162 -1.50 -9.58 -14.77
CA ALA A 162 -1.19 -9.97 -16.14
C ALA A 162 -0.74 -11.43 -16.23
N LEU A 163 0.08 -11.91 -15.28
CA LEU A 163 0.47 -13.32 -15.19
C LEU A 163 -0.72 -14.26 -14.91
N ALA A 164 -1.75 -13.76 -14.24
CA ALA A 164 -3.00 -14.49 -13.98
C ALA A 164 -4.02 -14.38 -15.13
N GLY A 165 -3.66 -13.75 -16.26
CA GLY A 165 -4.55 -13.56 -17.41
C GLY A 165 -5.59 -12.45 -17.24
N LEU A 166 -5.45 -11.59 -16.21
CA LEU A 166 -6.30 -10.43 -15.98
C LEU A 166 -5.57 -9.15 -16.40
N LYS A 167 -6.17 -8.38 -17.31
CA LYS A 167 -5.65 -7.07 -17.68
C LYS A 167 -6.14 -6.01 -16.68
N LEU A 168 -5.45 -5.96 -15.54
CA LEU A 168 -5.63 -4.90 -14.55
C LEU A 168 -4.89 -3.64 -15.01
N GLU A 169 -5.58 -2.51 -15.05
CA GLU A 169 -5.00 -1.23 -15.46
C GLU A 169 -5.20 -0.19 -14.35
N THR A 170 -4.11 0.43 -13.88
CA THR A 170 -4.19 1.64 -13.04
C THR A 170 -4.82 2.77 -13.83
N ARG A 171 -6.10 3.03 -13.58
CA ARG A 171 -6.87 4.07 -14.27
C ARG A 171 -6.72 5.41 -13.60
N TRP A 172 -6.65 5.42 -12.27
CA TRP A 172 -6.50 6.63 -11.47
C TRP A 172 -5.44 6.42 -10.40
N ALA A 173 -4.66 7.45 -10.14
CA ALA A 173 -3.70 7.47 -9.05
C ALA A 173 -3.73 8.82 -8.34
N VAL A 174 -3.67 8.82 -7.01
CA VAL A 174 -3.73 10.04 -6.19
C VAL A 174 -2.49 10.09 -5.30
N ASP A 175 -1.73 11.17 -5.41
CA ASP A 175 -0.63 11.49 -4.49
C ASP A 175 -0.42 13.01 -4.41
N PHE A 176 -0.05 13.51 -3.24
CA PHE A 176 0.18 14.94 -3.04
C PHE A 176 1.62 15.39 -3.39
N ASN A 177 2.57 14.46 -3.58
CA ASN A 177 3.93 14.77 -4.00
C ASN A 177 4.03 14.82 -5.53
N SER A 178 4.27 16.02 -6.06
CA SER A 178 4.32 16.26 -7.51
C SER A 178 5.41 15.47 -8.24
N HIS A 179 6.53 15.16 -7.60
CA HIS A 179 7.60 14.36 -8.19
C HIS A 179 7.21 12.89 -8.31
N ALA A 180 6.53 12.37 -7.29
CA ALA A 180 6.01 11.01 -7.28
C ALA A 180 4.94 10.83 -8.38
N CYS A 181 4.01 11.80 -8.50
CA CYS A 181 3.04 11.85 -9.60
C CYS A 181 3.70 11.87 -10.98
N LYS A 182 4.78 12.66 -11.15
CA LYS A 182 5.53 12.71 -12.41
C LYS A 182 6.14 11.36 -12.76
N SER A 183 6.78 10.68 -11.81
CA SER A 183 7.33 9.33 -12.02
C SER A 183 6.24 8.34 -12.42
N LEU A 184 5.10 8.34 -11.73
CA LEU A 184 3.99 7.43 -12.05
C LEU A 184 3.44 7.72 -13.46
N LYS A 185 3.17 8.99 -13.80
CA LYS A 185 2.67 9.39 -15.12
C LYS A 185 3.67 9.07 -16.24
N SER A 186 4.96 9.22 -15.99
CA SER A 186 6.04 8.86 -16.93
C SER A 186 6.07 7.37 -17.26
N ASN A 187 5.75 6.51 -16.29
CA ASN A 187 5.74 5.05 -16.47
C ASN A 187 4.36 4.51 -16.91
N HIS A 188 3.28 5.23 -16.60
CA HIS A 188 1.90 4.86 -16.87
C HIS A 188 1.15 6.03 -17.51
N PRO A 189 1.41 6.33 -18.80
CA PRO A 189 0.92 7.55 -19.44
C PRO A 189 -0.62 7.63 -19.55
N LYS A 190 -1.30 6.48 -19.57
CA LYS A 190 -2.77 6.38 -19.65
C LYS A 190 -3.47 6.57 -18.31
N THR A 191 -2.75 6.54 -17.19
CA THR A 191 -3.33 6.73 -15.85
C THR A 191 -3.65 8.21 -15.64
N GLU A 192 -4.82 8.51 -15.09
CA GLU A 192 -5.15 9.85 -14.59
C GLU A 192 -4.49 10.05 -13.23
N VAL A 193 -3.34 10.73 -13.24
CA VAL A 193 -2.49 10.94 -12.06
C VAL A 193 -2.78 12.31 -11.49
N ARG A 194 -3.33 12.34 -10.28
CA ARG A 194 -3.83 13.55 -9.63
C ARG A 194 -2.89 13.98 -8.53
N ASN A 195 -2.35 15.19 -8.65
CA ASN A 195 -1.46 15.78 -7.65
C ASN A 195 -2.21 16.57 -6.58
N GLU A 196 -2.91 15.87 -5.69
CA GLU A 196 -3.78 16.45 -4.67
C GLU A 196 -3.84 15.57 -3.42
N LYS A 197 -4.47 16.07 -2.35
CA LYS A 197 -4.68 15.27 -1.15
C LYS A 197 -5.86 14.32 -1.33
N ALA A 198 -5.86 13.20 -0.61
CA ALA A 198 -6.91 12.19 -0.71
C ALA A 198 -8.28 12.67 -0.20
N ASP A 199 -8.33 13.58 0.77
CA ASP A 199 -9.56 14.19 1.28
C ASP A 199 -10.17 15.20 0.30
N ASP A 200 -9.30 16.00 -0.35
CA ASP A 200 -9.68 16.86 -1.47
C ASP A 200 -10.22 16.01 -2.63
N PHE A 201 -9.55 14.89 -2.96
CA PHE A 201 -10.03 13.94 -3.97
C PHE A 201 -11.40 13.35 -3.60
N LEU A 202 -11.62 12.92 -2.35
CA LEU A 202 -12.94 12.42 -1.93
C LEU A 202 -14.04 13.49 -2.09
N SER A 203 -13.72 14.74 -1.80
CA SER A 203 -14.65 15.86 -1.97
C SER A 203 -14.94 16.11 -3.45
N LEU A 204 -13.89 16.07 -4.29
CA LEU A 204 -14.00 16.13 -5.74
C LEU A 204 -14.89 15.02 -6.30
N LEU A 205 -14.75 13.78 -5.83
CA LEU A 205 -15.58 12.66 -6.29
C LEU A 205 -17.08 12.89 -6.01
N LYS A 206 -17.40 13.44 -4.83
CA LYS A 206 -18.79 13.74 -4.46
C LYS A 206 -19.39 14.84 -5.33
N GLU A 207 -18.67 15.93 -5.53
CA GLU A 207 -19.11 17.02 -6.41
C GLU A 207 -19.15 16.58 -7.89
N TRP A 208 -18.23 15.71 -8.30
CA TRP A 208 -18.21 15.13 -9.65
C TRP A 208 -19.47 14.31 -9.93
N ALA A 209 -19.97 13.55 -8.94
CA ALA A 209 -21.24 12.84 -9.07
C ALA A 209 -22.41 13.82 -9.29
N VAL A 210 -22.47 14.91 -8.53
CA VAL A 210 -23.49 15.96 -8.69
C VAL A 210 -23.42 16.60 -10.09
N LEU A 211 -22.21 16.92 -10.57
CA LEU A 211 -22.02 17.45 -11.93
C LEU A 211 -22.45 16.45 -13.01
N CYS A 212 -22.13 15.17 -12.86
CA CYS A 212 -22.59 14.13 -13.80
C CYS A 212 -24.12 14.00 -13.80
N ASP A 213 -24.75 14.01 -12.62
CA ASP A 213 -26.20 13.98 -12.52
C ASP A 213 -26.84 15.16 -13.25
N GLN A 214 -26.30 16.36 -13.07
CA GLN A 214 -26.80 17.59 -13.69
C GLN A 214 -26.61 17.65 -15.21
N TYR A 215 -25.43 17.26 -15.72
CA TYR A 215 -25.07 17.51 -17.13
C TYR A 215 -25.07 16.27 -18.03
N VAL A 216 -25.14 15.07 -17.45
CA VAL A 216 -25.13 13.79 -18.18
C VAL A 216 -26.45 13.03 -18.02
N HIS A 217 -27.01 13.00 -16.80
CA HIS A 217 -28.19 12.17 -16.50
C HIS A 217 -29.52 12.94 -16.53
N ASP A 218 -29.50 14.27 -16.38
CA ASP A 218 -30.72 15.07 -16.50
C ASP A 218 -31.07 15.36 -17.98
N ASN A 219 -32.15 14.73 -18.46
CA ASN A 219 -32.74 14.97 -19.78
C ASN A 219 -33.62 16.24 -19.81
N ASN A 220 -33.83 16.94 -18.68
CA ASN A 220 -34.60 18.18 -18.62
C ASN A 220 -33.75 19.45 -18.74
N ALA A 221 -32.46 19.34 -19.04
CA ALA A 221 -31.70 20.51 -19.51
C ALA A 221 -32.34 20.96 -20.83
N GLU A 222 -33.04 22.09 -20.80
CA GLU A 222 -33.60 22.75 -21.98
C GLU A 222 -32.60 22.65 -23.13
N ALA A 223 -33.09 22.21 -24.30
CA ALA A 223 -32.29 22.29 -25.53
C ALA A 223 -31.72 23.71 -25.61
N PRO A 224 -30.41 23.87 -25.87
CA PRO A 224 -29.84 25.19 -26.00
C PRO A 224 -30.65 25.96 -27.06
N PRO A 225 -30.83 27.29 -26.90
CA PRO A 225 -31.39 28.09 -27.97
C PRO A 225 -30.64 27.76 -29.26
N SER A 226 -31.40 27.62 -30.35
CA SER A 226 -30.89 27.29 -31.68
C SER A 226 -29.65 28.12 -32.01
N MET A 227 -28.63 27.45 -32.54
CA MET A 227 -27.43 28.04 -33.13
C MET A 227 -27.80 29.19 -34.08
N ASP A 228 -27.74 30.41 -33.57
CA ASP A 228 -27.66 31.66 -34.34
C ASP A 228 -26.91 32.69 -33.48
N GLU A 229 -25.73 32.31 -32.98
CA GLU A 229 -24.67 33.29 -32.72
C GLU A 229 -23.55 32.96 -33.69
N GLU A 230 -23.55 33.67 -34.82
CA GLU A 230 -22.35 33.83 -35.62
C GLU A 230 -21.25 34.29 -34.65
N GLU A 231 -20.17 33.52 -34.51
CA GLU A 231 -18.94 34.04 -33.91
C GLU A 231 -18.53 35.24 -34.78
N GLU A 232 -18.92 36.45 -34.38
CA GLU A 232 -18.33 37.66 -34.93
C GLU A 232 -16.82 37.55 -34.68
N GLU A 233 -16.04 37.32 -35.74
CA GLU A 233 -14.59 37.51 -35.75
C GLU A 233 -14.29 39.02 -35.61
N GLY A 234 -14.60 39.58 -34.42
CA GLY A 234 -14.09 40.86 -33.99
C GLY A 234 -12.61 40.73 -33.64
N GLU A 235 -11.80 41.70 -34.06
CA GLU A 235 -10.43 41.84 -33.56
C GLU A 235 -10.49 41.94 -32.03
N LEU A 236 -9.92 40.95 -31.32
CA LEU A 236 -9.80 40.97 -29.86
C LEU A 236 -9.14 42.28 -29.43
N GLU A 237 -9.82 43.07 -28.59
CA GLU A 237 -9.20 44.22 -27.97
C GLU A 237 -7.99 43.77 -27.14
N LYS A 238 -6.93 44.59 -27.11
CA LYS A 238 -5.78 44.36 -26.21
C LYS A 238 -6.30 44.38 -24.78
N ASP A 239 -6.45 43.20 -24.18
CA ASP A 239 -6.66 42.87 -22.75
C ASP A 239 -7.90 41.98 -22.43
N GLU A 240 -8.59 41.40 -23.43
CA GLU A 240 -9.66 40.41 -23.19
C GLU A 240 -9.17 38.95 -23.15
N TYR A 241 -9.58 38.19 -22.13
CA TYR A 241 -9.28 36.76 -21.97
C TYR A 241 -10.51 35.92 -22.30
N VAL A 242 -10.42 35.08 -23.33
CA VAL A 242 -11.51 34.21 -23.77
C VAL A 242 -11.21 32.75 -23.42
N VAL A 243 -12.15 32.10 -22.74
CA VAL A 243 -12.08 30.66 -22.43
C VAL A 243 -12.16 29.85 -23.71
N GLN A 244 -11.07 29.17 -24.08
CA GLN A 244 -11.05 28.25 -25.22
C GLN A 244 -11.65 26.89 -24.85
N LYS A 245 -11.13 26.28 -23.76
CA LYS A 245 -11.53 24.95 -23.30
C LYS A 245 -11.23 24.76 -21.82
N LEU A 246 -11.98 23.90 -21.13
CA LEU A 246 -11.60 23.40 -19.81
C LEU A 246 -10.81 22.09 -19.96
N THR A 247 -9.67 21.97 -19.28
CA THR A 247 -8.72 20.87 -19.48
C THR A 247 -8.58 19.93 -18.28
N ASP A 248 -8.94 20.39 -17.08
CA ASP A 248 -8.87 19.60 -15.84
C ASP A 248 -9.84 20.16 -14.79
N ILE A 249 -10.05 19.42 -13.71
CA ILE A 249 -10.94 19.77 -12.59
C ILE A 249 -10.25 19.38 -11.27
N CYS A 250 -10.42 20.17 -10.21
CA CYS A 250 -10.00 19.78 -8.85
C CYS A 250 -10.95 20.36 -7.79
N TYR A 251 -10.85 19.87 -6.57
CA TYR A 251 -11.55 20.45 -5.41
C TYR A 251 -10.52 21.02 -4.45
N GLY A 252 -10.67 22.30 -4.08
CA GLY A 252 -9.70 22.97 -3.22
C GLY A 252 -8.29 22.98 -3.82
N GLY A 253 -7.28 22.80 -2.96
CA GLY A 253 -5.87 22.86 -3.31
C GLY A 253 -5.07 23.79 -2.39
N ILE A 254 -3.76 23.85 -2.61
CA ILE A 254 -2.88 24.76 -1.85
C ILE A 254 -3.33 26.20 -2.12
N ASP A 255 -3.64 26.94 -1.05
CA ASP A 255 -4.10 28.33 -1.06
C ASP A 255 -5.43 28.58 -1.81
N ARG A 256 -6.27 27.53 -2.01
CA ARG A 256 -7.59 27.62 -2.63
C ARG A 256 -8.72 27.43 -1.62
N LYS A 257 -9.90 27.99 -1.93
CA LYS A 257 -11.12 27.77 -1.14
C LYS A 257 -11.65 26.36 -1.38
N SER A 258 -12.45 25.84 -0.45
CA SER A 258 -13.11 24.52 -0.57
C SER A 258 -14.28 24.56 -1.57
N CYS A 259 -13.97 24.65 -2.86
CA CYS A 259 -14.93 24.56 -3.96
C CYS A 259 -14.29 23.90 -5.19
N ILE A 260 -15.09 23.69 -6.24
CA ILE A 260 -14.62 23.19 -7.53
C ILE A 260 -13.85 24.28 -8.28
N TYR A 261 -12.70 23.89 -8.83
CA TYR A 261 -11.93 24.67 -9.78
C TYR A 261 -11.81 23.89 -11.08
N PHE A 262 -11.86 24.61 -12.21
CA PHE A 262 -11.50 24.07 -13.52
C PHE A 262 -10.20 24.68 -13.99
N LYS A 263 -9.38 23.88 -14.66
CA LYS A 263 -8.22 24.37 -15.40
C LYS A 263 -8.69 24.89 -16.75
N VAL A 264 -8.44 26.16 -17.01
CA VAL A 264 -8.90 26.90 -18.18
C VAL A 264 -7.75 27.05 -19.16
N GLN A 265 -7.97 26.63 -20.41
CA GLN A 265 -7.13 26.98 -21.55
C GLN A 265 -7.67 28.25 -22.20
N TRP A 266 -6.80 29.25 -22.36
CA TRP A 266 -7.15 30.57 -22.90
C TRP A 266 -6.88 30.64 -24.40
N LYS A 267 -7.82 31.23 -25.17
CA LYS A 267 -7.73 31.34 -26.63
C LYS A 267 -6.49 32.15 -27.01
N GLY A 268 -5.62 31.57 -27.85
CA GLY A 268 -4.38 32.22 -28.31
C GLY A 268 -3.17 32.05 -27.40
N TYR A 269 -3.30 31.35 -26.27
CA TYR A 269 -2.22 31.08 -25.32
C TYR A 269 -1.77 29.61 -25.36
N GLY A 270 -0.52 29.37 -24.94
CA GLY A 270 0.03 28.01 -24.83
C GLY A 270 -0.36 27.32 -23.52
N PRO A 271 -0.18 26.00 -23.38
CA PRO A 271 -0.59 25.23 -22.19
C PRO A 271 0.06 25.65 -20.86
N GLU A 272 1.18 26.38 -20.91
CA GLU A 272 1.87 26.90 -19.72
C GLU A 272 1.12 28.09 -19.09
N GLU A 273 0.24 28.74 -19.85
CA GLU A 273 -0.58 29.88 -19.42
C GLU A 273 -1.96 29.44 -18.90
N ASP A 274 -2.26 28.14 -18.91
CA ASP A 274 -3.53 27.61 -18.40
C ASP A 274 -3.64 27.88 -16.89
N THR A 275 -4.73 28.53 -16.47
CA THR A 275 -4.96 28.89 -15.06
C THR A 275 -6.07 28.06 -14.42
N TRP A 276 -6.10 28.01 -13.09
CA TRP A 276 -7.17 27.35 -12.33
C TRP A 276 -8.17 28.39 -11.87
N GLU A 277 -9.40 28.32 -12.39
CA GLU A 277 -10.49 29.24 -12.05
C GLU A 277 -11.57 28.54 -11.21
N PRO A 278 -12.09 29.16 -10.14
CA PRO A 278 -13.19 28.61 -9.38
C PRO A 278 -14.45 28.53 -10.24
N ILE A 279 -15.32 27.55 -9.97
CA ILE A 279 -16.56 27.35 -10.72
C ILE A 279 -17.45 28.59 -10.78
N GLU A 280 -17.44 29.41 -9.72
CA GLU A 280 -18.18 30.68 -9.64
C GLU A 280 -17.73 31.70 -10.69
N ASN A 281 -16.44 31.70 -11.07
CA ASN A 281 -15.90 32.61 -12.09
C ASN A 281 -16.28 32.17 -13.52
N LEU A 282 -16.83 30.97 -13.68
CA LEU A 282 -17.17 30.39 -14.98
C LEU A 282 -18.69 30.37 -15.23
N SER A 283 -19.45 31.18 -14.48
CA SER A 283 -20.90 31.33 -14.63
C SER A 283 -21.31 31.73 -16.04
N ASP A 284 -20.45 32.47 -16.75
CA ASP A 284 -20.70 33.00 -18.08
C ASP A 284 -20.38 31.99 -19.20
N CYS A 285 -19.86 30.80 -18.85
CA CYS A 285 -19.48 29.74 -19.79
C CYS A 285 -20.09 28.37 -19.45
N PRO A 286 -21.41 28.25 -19.19
CA PRO A 286 -22.04 27.00 -18.73
C PRO A 286 -21.94 25.87 -19.75
N LEU A 287 -21.90 26.20 -21.06
CA LEU A 287 -21.71 25.22 -22.13
C LEU A 287 -20.33 24.56 -22.07
N LYS A 288 -19.27 25.31 -21.72
CA LYS A 288 -17.90 24.77 -21.59
C LYS A 288 -17.77 23.80 -20.40
N ILE A 289 -18.47 24.09 -19.30
CA ILE A 289 -18.59 23.17 -18.16
C ILE A 289 -19.31 21.89 -18.60
N LYS A 290 -20.45 22.01 -19.28
CA LYS A 290 -21.22 20.87 -19.79
C LYS A 290 -20.38 19.99 -20.74
N GLU A 291 -19.70 20.59 -21.71
CA GLU A 291 -18.79 19.91 -22.64
C GLU A 291 -17.71 19.11 -21.89
N PHE A 292 -17.05 19.74 -20.92
CA PHE A 292 -16.01 19.09 -20.11
C PHE A 292 -16.55 17.93 -19.28
N VAL A 293 -17.69 18.12 -18.61
CA VAL A 293 -18.30 17.08 -17.76
C VAL A 293 -18.72 15.87 -18.62
N GLN A 294 -19.36 16.11 -19.76
CA GLN A 294 -19.79 15.04 -20.67
C GLN A 294 -18.60 14.29 -21.27
N GLU A 295 -17.57 15.00 -21.76
CA GLU A 295 -16.34 14.40 -22.28
C GLU A 295 -15.59 13.64 -21.18
N GLY A 296 -15.46 14.23 -19.99
CA GLY A 296 -14.80 13.66 -18.83
C GLY A 296 -15.48 12.39 -18.32
N HIS A 297 -16.82 12.38 -18.26
CA HIS A 297 -17.61 11.21 -17.89
C HIS A 297 -17.42 10.07 -18.90
N MET A 298 -17.50 10.36 -20.20
CA MET A 298 -17.29 9.36 -21.25
C MET A 298 -15.88 8.76 -21.22
N ARG A 299 -14.85 9.58 -20.94
CA ARG A 299 -13.45 9.14 -20.83
C ARG A 299 -13.11 8.53 -19.46
N LYS A 300 -14.01 8.65 -18.49
CA LYS A 300 -13.82 8.24 -17.09
C LYS A 300 -12.60 8.92 -16.45
N VAL A 301 -12.50 10.25 -16.59
CA VAL A 301 -11.39 11.03 -16.00
C VAL A 301 -11.41 11.01 -14.46
N LEU A 302 -12.60 10.87 -13.87
CA LEU A 302 -12.82 10.63 -12.45
C LEU A 302 -13.78 9.44 -12.29
N PRO A 303 -13.56 8.57 -11.30
CA PRO A 303 -14.43 7.42 -11.05
C PRO A 303 -15.73 7.84 -10.36
N LEU A 304 -16.84 7.23 -10.76
CA LEU A 304 -18.09 7.21 -9.98
C LEU A 304 -18.20 5.86 -9.22
N PRO A 305 -19.07 5.75 -8.20
CA PRO A 305 -19.35 4.46 -7.56
C PRO A 305 -19.69 3.39 -8.59
N GLY A 306 -18.99 2.25 -8.53
CA GLY A 306 -19.08 1.16 -9.51
C GLY A 306 -18.06 1.19 -10.66
N ASP A 307 -17.33 2.29 -10.87
CA ASP A 307 -16.31 2.37 -11.93
C ASP A 307 -14.95 1.75 -11.53
N VAL A 308 -14.72 1.54 -10.23
CA VAL A 308 -13.47 1.02 -9.68
C VAL A 308 -13.62 -0.45 -9.30
N ASP A 309 -12.90 -1.34 -9.98
CA ASP A 309 -12.89 -2.76 -9.62
C ASP A 309 -11.98 -3.04 -8.41
N VAL A 310 -10.78 -2.45 -8.41
CA VAL A 310 -9.78 -2.65 -7.36
C VAL A 310 -9.36 -1.28 -6.81
N LEU A 311 -9.29 -1.16 -5.50
CA LEU A 311 -8.71 -0.01 -4.82
C LEU A 311 -7.52 -0.47 -3.99
N CYS A 312 -6.34 0.10 -4.24
CA CYS A 312 -5.16 -0.12 -3.40
C CYS A 312 -4.69 1.18 -2.75
N GLY A 313 -3.95 1.08 -1.64
CA GLY A 313 -3.27 2.24 -1.08
C GLY A 313 -2.54 1.98 0.22
N GLY A 314 -1.54 2.82 0.49
CA GLY A 314 -0.72 2.80 1.69
C GLY A 314 -0.93 4.05 2.56
N PRO A 315 -2.07 4.18 3.29
CA PRO A 315 -2.38 5.39 4.03
C PRO A 315 -1.29 5.69 5.09
N PRO A 316 -0.65 6.86 5.05
CA PRO A 316 0.45 7.17 5.96
C PRO A 316 -0.06 7.29 7.40
N CYS A 317 0.50 6.49 8.29
CA CYS A 317 0.21 6.50 9.73
C CYS A 317 1.47 6.95 10.50
N GLN A 318 1.85 8.22 10.37
CA GLN A 318 3.11 8.69 10.95
C GLN A 318 3.07 8.79 12.48
N GLY A 319 1.87 8.89 13.05
CA GLY A 319 1.67 8.98 14.50
C GLY A 319 2.18 7.75 15.26
N ILE A 320 2.14 6.57 14.63
CA ILE A 320 2.50 5.29 15.27
C ILE A 320 3.97 4.87 15.09
N SER A 321 4.69 5.51 14.17
CA SER A 321 6.06 5.14 13.81
C SER A 321 7.00 5.15 15.03
N GLY A 322 7.90 4.17 15.13
CA GLY A 322 8.99 4.18 16.12
C GLY A 322 9.91 5.42 16.07
N LEU A 323 9.88 6.20 14.98
CA LEU A 323 10.59 7.49 14.86
C LEU A 323 9.85 8.65 15.53
N ASN A 324 8.55 8.52 15.78
CA ASN A 324 7.78 9.56 16.47
C ASN A 324 8.03 9.50 17.98
N ARG A 325 8.52 10.61 18.54
CA ARG A 325 8.83 10.74 19.99
C ARG A 325 7.56 10.97 20.83
N PHE A 326 6.51 11.55 20.25
CA PHE A 326 5.27 11.89 20.93
C PHE A 326 4.12 11.09 20.31
N ARG A 327 3.79 9.94 20.89
CA ARG A 327 2.80 9.01 20.35
C ARG A 327 1.55 8.97 21.23
N ASN A 328 0.40 9.30 20.66
CA ASN A 328 -0.88 9.22 21.36
C ASN A 328 -1.39 7.77 21.36
N ARG A 329 -1.30 7.09 22.51
CA ARG A 329 -1.72 5.69 22.65
C ARG A 329 -3.18 5.54 23.03
N ASP A 330 -3.74 6.54 23.72
CA ASP A 330 -5.09 6.46 24.26
C ASP A 330 -6.13 6.67 23.17
N ASP A 331 -5.81 7.52 22.18
CA ASP A 331 -6.67 7.79 21.04
C ASP A 331 -5.86 7.99 19.74
N PRO A 332 -5.42 6.90 19.10
CA PRO A 332 -4.56 6.99 17.93
C PRO A 332 -5.20 7.65 16.71
N LEU A 333 -6.53 7.60 16.55
CA LEU A 333 -7.20 8.18 15.37
C LEU A 333 -7.42 9.69 15.47
N ASN A 334 -7.52 10.24 16.69
CA ASN A 334 -7.52 11.68 16.90
C ASN A 334 -6.15 12.35 16.67
N ASP A 335 -5.08 11.58 16.45
CA ASP A 335 -3.83 12.12 15.90
C ASP A 335 -4.02 12.41 14.41
N ASP A 336 -3.95 13.69 14.02
CA ASP A 336 -4.05 14.14 12.62
C ASP A 336 -3.11 13.37 11.67
N LYS A 337 -1.99 12.85 12.19
CA LYS A 337 -1.01 12.05 11.42
C LYS A 337 -1.47 10.65 11.06
N ASN A 338 -2.59 10.17 11.61
CA ASN A 338 -3.19 8.88 11.32
C ASN A 338 -4.55 9.02 10.60
N ARG A 339 -5.06 10.25 10.43
CA ARG A 339 -6.36 10.55 9.81
C ARG A 339 -6.49 10.01 8.37
N GLN A 340 -5.38 9.81 7.67
CA GLN A 340 -5.38 9.25 6.31
C GLN A 340 -5.94 7.83 6.25
N LEU A 341 -5.87 7.05 7.34
CA LEU A 341 -6.54 5.74 7.40
C LEU A 341 -8.07 5.87 7.33
N VAL A 342 -8.64 6.89 8.01
CA VAL A 342 -10.08 7.20 7.95
C VAL A 342 -10.46 7.64 6.53
N THR A 343 -9.67 8.53 5.93
CA THR A 343 -9.90 9.00 4.55
C THR A 343 -9.88 7.83 3.56
N PHE A 344 -8.91 6.93 3.65
CA PHE A 344 -8.84 5.72 2.84
C PHE A 344 -10.13 4.89 2.96
N MET A 345 -10.57 4.61 4.19
CA MET A 345 -11.79 3.82 4.42
C MET A 345 -13.07 4.54 3.99
N ASN A 346 -13.08 5.88 4.01
CA ASN A 346 -14.20 6.67 3.49
C ASN A 346 -14.28 6.62 1.96
N ILE A 347 -13.15 6.63 1.26
CA ILE A 347 -13.12 6.46 -0.20
C ILE A 347 -13.55 5.03 -0.59
N VAL A 348 -13.09 4.00 0.14
CA VAL A 348 -13.57 2.62 -0.03
C VAL A 348 -15.09 2.53 0.19
N SER A 349 -15.60 3.20 1.24
CA SER A 349 -17.03 3.24 1.53
C SER A 349 -17.84 3.93 0.44
N TYR A 350 -17.31 5.00 -0.15
CA TYR A 350 -17.99 5.76 -1.20
C TYR A 350 -17.99 5.03 -2.55
N LEU A 351 -16.83 4.51 -2.98
CA LEU A 351 -16.66 3.90 -4.30
C LEU A 351 -17.09 2.42 -4.37
N ARG A 352 -17.12 1.72 -3.23
CA ARG A 352 -17.52 0.31 -3.10
C ARG A 352 -16.81 -0.63 -4.12
N PRO A 353 -15.46 -0.64 -4.18
CA PRO A 353 -14.73 -1.46 -5.15
C PRO A 353 -14.94 -2.97 -4.90
N LYS A 354 -14.78 -3.79 -5.93
CA LYS A 354 -14.89 -5.26 -5.80
C LYS A 354 -13.80 -5.83 -4.88
N PHE A 355 -12.59 -5.27 -4.97
CA PHE A 355 -11.44 -5.64 -4.15
C PHE A 355 -10.78 -4.41 -3.53
N VAL A 356 -10.28 -4.59 -2.31
CA VAL A 356 -9.49 -3.60 -1.56
C VAL A 356 -8.17 -4.24 -1.18
N LEU A 357 -7.06 -3.54 -1.41
CA LEU A 357 -5.75 -3.91 -0.86
C LEU A 357 -5.15 -2.72 -0.12
N MET A 358 -5.11 -2.80 1.21
CA MET A 358 -4.43 -1.80 2.03
C MET A 358 -3.06 -2.32 2.46
N GLU A 359 -2.01 -1.54 2.20
CA GLU A 359 -0.65 -1.80 2.71
C GLU A 359 -0.36 -0.89 3.93
N ASN A 360 0.42 -1.40 4.89
CA ASN A 360 1.01 -0.56 5.91
C ASN A 360 2.23 -1.18 6.59
N VAL A 361 2.90 -0.38 7.44
CA VAL A 361 3.96 -0.87 8.33
C VAL A 361 3.43 -1.81 9.41
N VAL A 362 4.25 -2.76 9.87
CA VAL A 362 3.89 -3.72 10.94
C VAL A 362 3.52 -3.02 12.25
N ASP A 363 4.04 -1.81 12.49
CA ASP A 363 3.71 -1.00 13.68
C ASP A 363 2.19 -0.77 13.82
N ILE A 364 1.40 -0.84 12.73
CA ILE A 364 -0.08 -0.72 12.76
C ILE A 364 -0.74 -1.82 13.61
N LEU A 365 -0.05 -2.96 13.80
CA LEU A 365 -0.47 -4.13 14.56
C LEU A 365 0.18 -4.21 15.95
N GLN A 366 1.17 -3.36 16.23
CA GLN A 366 1.91 -3.35 17.50
C GLN A 366 1.53 -2.17 18.38
N PHE A 367 1.40 -0.99 17.77
CA PHE A 367 1.11 0.25 18.49
C PHE A 367 -0.33 0.23 19.02
N ALA A 368 -0.52 0.68 20.27
CA ALA A 368 -1.82 0.71 20.94
C ALA A 368 -2.60 -0.61 20.77
N GLU A 369 -1.94 -1.76 21.03
CA GLU A 369 -2.54 -3.10 20.90
C GLU A 369 -3.06 -3.45 19.49
N GLY A 370 -2.49 -2.80 18.48
CA GLY A 370 -2.87 -2.98 17.08
C GLY A 370 -4.13 -2.20 16.68
N TYR A 371 -4.47 -1.15 17.43
CA TYR A 371 -5.71 -0.37 17.26
C TYR A 371 -6.01 -0.02 15.81
N LEU A 372 -5.04 0.54 15.07
CA LEU A 372 -5.26 0.99 13.68
C LEU A 372 -5.49 -0.20 12.73
N GLY A 373 -4.82 -1.34 12.94
CA GLY A 373 -5.04 -2.54 12.14
C GLY A 373 -6.41 -3.16 12.41
N ARG A 374 -6.83 -3.19 13.68
CA ARG A 374 -8.16 -3.63 14.09
C ARG A 374 -9.25 -2.70 13.55
N TYR A 375 -9.04 -1.38 13.58
CA TYR A 375 -9.94 -0.40 12.98
C TYR A 375 -10.13 -0.65 11.47
N ALA A 376 -9.03 -0.85 10.75
CA ALA A 376 -9.09 -1.09 9.31
C ALA A 376 -9.88 -2.36 8.95
N LEU A 377 -9.62 -3.46 9.67
CA LEU A 377 -10.35 -4.71 9.51
C LEU A 377 -11.83 -4.56 9.90
N SER A 378 -12.11 -3.88 11.00
CA SER A 378 -13.46 -3.58 11.50
C SER A 378 -14.29 -2.81 10.47
N ARG A 379 -13.70 -1.78 9.85
CA ARG A 379 -14.37 -0.99 8.79
C ARG A 379 -14.75 -1.86 7.59
N LEU A 380 -13.88 -2.76 7.14
CA LEU A 380 -14.21 -3.68 6.04
C LEU A 380 -15.36 -4.63 6.41
N VAL A 381 -15.31 -5.25 7.59
CA VAL A 381 -16.36 -6.18 8.06
C VAL A 381 -17.70 -5.48 8.22
N ALA A 382 -17.73 -4.26 8.77
CA ALA A 382 -18.93 -3.43 8.89
C ALA A 382 -19.49 -2.99 7.53
N MET A 383 -18.61 -2.82 6.53
CA MET A 383 -18.99 -2.56 5.15
C MET A 383 -19.39 -3.85 4.38
N ASN A 384 -19.59 -4.98 5.06
CA ASN A 384 -19.96 -6.28 4.46
C ASN A 384 -18.94 -6.80 3.43
N TYR A 385 -17.65 -6.50 3.63
CA TYR A 385 -16.56 -7.14 2.87
C TYR A 385 -16.12 -8.42 3.57
N GLN A 386 -15.82 -9.44 2.77
CA GLN A 386 -14.89 -10.48 3.17
C GLN A 386 -13.53 -9.83 3.39
N SER A 387 -12.73 -10.30 4.35
CA SER A 387 -11.44 -9.69 4.64
C SER A 387 -10.43 -10.69 5.19
N ARG A 388 -9.15 -10.42 4.97
CA ARG A 388 -8.04 -11.14 5.63
C ARG A 388 -6.79 -10.29 5.69
N LEU A 389 -5.97 -10.53 6.71
CA LEU A 389 -4.79 -9.77 7.05
C LEU A 389 -3.55 -10.67 7.07
N GLY A 390 -2.54 -10.26 6.30
CA GLY A 390 -1.26 -10.96 6.20
C GLY A 390 -0.07 -10.07 6.49
N ILE A 391 0.96 -10.60 7.14
CA ILE A 391 2.27 -9.97 7.31
C ILE A 391 3.23 -10.68 6.36
N MET A 392 3.76 -9.92 5.40
CA MET A 392 4.64 -10.46 4.35
C MET A 392 6.03 -9.83 4.45
N LEU A 393 7.05 -10.65 4.23
CA LEU A 393 8.46 -10.25 4.24
C LEU A 393 8.97 -10.18 2.80
N ALA A 394 9.38 -9.00 2.33
CA ALA A 394 9.81 -8.77 0.95
C ALA A 394 10.93 -9.72 0.49
N GLY A 395 11.90 -10.04 1.36
CA GLY A 395 12.99 -10.96 1.03
C GLY A 395 12.52 -12.37 0.67
N CYS A 396 11.38 -12.82 1.20
CA CYS A 396 10.77 -14.11 0.84
C CYS A 396 10.34 -14.18 -0.63
N TYR A 397 10.28 -13.03 -1.33
CA TYR A 397 9.87 -12.91 -2.73
C TYR A 397 11.02 -12.49 -3.66
N GLY A 398 12.27 -12.72 -3.24
CA GLY A 398 13.44 -12.56 -4.11
C GLY A 398 14.03 -11.16 -4.10
N LEU A 399 14.11 -10.55 -2.92
CA LEU A 399 14.81 -9.28 -2.71
C LEU A 399 15.90 -9.43 -1.63
N PRO A 400 17.07 -8.79 -1.79
CA PRO A 400 18.11 -8.77 -0.77
C PRO A 400 17.80 -7.79 0.38
N GLN A 401 16.57 -7.87 0.89
CA GLN A 401 16.01 -6.96 1.89
C GLN A 401 15.15 -7.68 2.93
N PHE A 402 15.15 -7.14 4.15
CA PHE A 402 14.33 -7.61 5.27
C PHE A 402 13.17 -6.65 5.60
N ARG A 403 12.24 -6.46 4.65
CA ARG A 403 11.10 -5.53 4.81
C ARG A 403 9.80 -6.28 5.10
N MET A 404 9.37 -6.24 6.36
CA MET A 404 8.03 -6.73 6.74
C MET A 404 7.00 -5.62 6.56
N ARG A 405 5.84 -5.99 5.99
CA ARG A 405 4.66 -5.13 5.80
C ARG A 405 3.38 -5.91 6.04
N THR A 406 2.35 -5.18 6.44
CA THR A 406 1.00 -5.68 6.66
C THR A 406 0.18 -5.40 5.41
N PHE A 407 -0.53 -6.42 4.93
CA PHE A 407 -1.44 -6.35 3.79
C PHE A 407 -2.83 -6.80 4.24
N LEU A 408 -3.83 -5.95 4.06
CA LEU A 408 -5.22 -6.21 4.36
C LEU A 408 -6.00 -6.30 3.05
N TRP A 409 -6.51 -7.50 2.76
CA TRP A 409 -7.45 -7.75 1.67
C TRP A 409 -8.87 -7.47 2.12
N GLY A 410 -9.65 -6.84 1.24
CA GLY A 410 -11.10 -6.81 1.26
C GLY A 410 -11.64 -7.33 -0.08
N ALA A 411 -12.73 -8.08 -0.06
CA ALA A 411 -13.47 -8.48 -1.26
C ALA A 411 -14.98 -8.41 -1.01
N LEU A 412 -15.75 -7.87 -1.95
CA LEU A 412 -17.21 -7.93 -1.85
C LEU A 412 -17.67 -9.39 -1.74
N THR A 413 -18.83 -9.63 -1.13
CA THR A 413 -19.39 -11.00 -0.99
C THR A 413 -19.77 -11.64 -2.33
N THR A 414 -19.80 -10.88 -3.41
CA THR A 414 -19.97 -11.38 -4.78
C THR A 414 -18.67 -11.89 -5.41
N MET A 415 -17.52 -11.69 -4.75
CA MET A 415 -16.18 -12.03 -5.23
C MET A 415 -15.55 -13.13 -4.39
N VAL A 416 -14.45 -13.71 -4.89
CA VAL A 416 -13.62 -14.66 -4.13
C VAL A 416 -12.54 -13.89 -3.39
N LEU A 417 -12.44 -14.03 -2.07
CA LEU A 417 -11.42 -13.36 -1.25
C LEU A 417 -9.99 -13.81 -1.65
N PRO A 418 -9.10 -12.91 -2.12
CA PRO A 418 -7.75 -13.27 -2.53
C PRO A 418 -6.92 -13.87 -1.39
N LYS A 419 -6.05 -14.83 -1.72
CA LYS A 419 -5.10 -15.45 -0.78
C LYS A 419 -3.77 -14.70 -0.76
N HIS A 420 -2.99 -14.86 0.31
CA HIS A 420 -1.61 -14.40 0.32
C HIS A 420 -0.71 -15.42 -0.41
N PRO A 421 0.21 -14.97 -1.29
CA PRO A 421 1.16 -15.86 -1.93
C PRO A 421 2.17 -16.37 -0.90
N LEU A 422 2.51 -17.66 -0.95
CA LEU A 422 3.52 -18.22 -0.06
C LEU A 422 4.94 -17.79 -0.46
N PRO A 423 5.92 -17.81 0.47
CA PRO A 423 7.32 -17.52 0.18
C PRO A 423 7.89 -18.35 -0.99
N THR A 424 8.79 -17.74 -1.76
CA THR A 424 9.53 -18.40 -2.86
C THR A 424 11.03 -18.52 -2.59
N HIS A 425 11.54 -17.77 -1.60
CA HIS A 425 12.94 -17.72 -1.22
C HIS A 425 13.14 -18.03 0.27
N ASN A 426 14.19 -18.77 0.59
CA ASN A 426 14.54 -19.20 1.95
C ASN A 426 15.24 -18.07 2.71
N VAL A 427 14.46 -17.18 3.32
CA VAL A 427 14.96 -16.07 4.14
C VAL A 427 14.79 -16.40 5.62
N VAL A 428 15.86 -16.20 6.40
CA VAL A 428 15.77 -16.28 7.86
C VAL A 428 14.94 -15.10 8.36
N ILE A 429 13.74 -15.39 8.86
CA ILE A 429 12.86 -14.40 9.48
C ILE A 429 13.53 -13.88 10.76
N ARG A 430 13.96 -12.61 10.77
CA ARG A 430 14.59 -11.95 11.92
C ARG A 430 13.64 -10.96 12.59
N GLY A 431 13.14 -11.30 13.77
CA GLY A 431 12.20 -10.46 14.52
C GLY A 431 10.83 -11.11 14.64
N GLY A 432 10.14 -10.85 15.74
CA GLY A 432 8.84 -11.45 16.04
C GLY A 432 7.69 -10.71 15.35
N ALA A 433 6.69 -11.47 14.92
CA ALA A 433 5.38 -10.92 14.65
C ALA A 433 4.76 -10.37 15.96
N PRO A 434 3.86 -9.37 15.87
CA PRO A 434 3.09 -8.95 17.03
C PRO A 434 2.38 -10.15 17.67
N ASN A 435 2.44 -10.31 18.99
CA ASN A 435 1.87 -11.49 19.68
C ASN A 435 0.40 -11.75 19.34
N ALA A 436 -0.40 -10.69 19.17
CA ALA A 436 -1.82 -10.79 18.82
C ALA A 436 -2.07 -11.17 17.34
N PHE A 437 -1.05 -11.14 16.49
CA PHE A 437 -1.14 -11.34 15.03
C PHE A 437 -0.08 -12.35 14.54
N THR A 438 0.37 -13.27 15.40
CA THR A 438 1.35 -14.29 15.02
C THR A 438 0.82 -15.21 13.93
N GLN A 439 -0.47 -15.55 13.97
CA GLN A 439 -1.14 -16.35 12.94
C GLN A 439 -1.45 -15.58 11.65
N SER A 440 -1.06 -14.30 11.56
CA SER A 440 -1.16 -13.51 10.34
C SER A 440 0.14 -13.50 9.53
N VAL A 441 1.22 -14.11 10.01
CA VAL A 441 2.48 -14.19 9.25
C VAL A 441 2.33 -15.14 8.08
N VAL A 442 2.61 -14.65 6.87
CA VAL A 442 2.57 -15.47 5.65
C VAL A 442 3.86 -16.27 5.56
N ALA A 443 3.77 -17.54 5.94
CA ALA A 443 4.86 -18.50 5.90
C ALA A 443 4.31 -19.91 5.62
N TYR A 444 5.20 -20.83 5.27
CA TYR A 444 4.85 -22.25 5.28
C TYR A 444 4.72 -22.76 6.72
N ASP A 445 3.88 -23.76 6.93
CA ASP A 445 3.80 -24.44 8.22
C ASP A 445 5.15 -25.09 8.55
N GLU A 446 5.50 -25.18 9.84
CA GLU A 446 6.78 -25.73 10.31
C GLU A 446 7.03 -27.20 9.88
N ILE A 447 5.95 -27.91 9.53
CA ILE A 447 5.98 -29.32 9.12
C ILE A 447 6.23 -29.44 7.60
N GLN A 448 5.99 -28.37 6.83
CA GLN A 448 6.19 -28.34 5.39
C GLN A 448 7.64 -28.01 5.05
N ASN A 449 8.26 -28.82 4.19
CA ASN A 449 9.62 -28.61 3.70
C ASN A 449 9.62 -28.31 2.19
N PRO A 450 9.18 -27.11 1.77
CA PRO A 450 9.15 -26.73 0.36
C PRO A 450 10.57 -26.54 -0.20
N THR A 451 10.71 -26.73 -1.52
CA THR A 451 11.94 -26.36 -2.22
C THR A 451 11.89 -24.87 -2.55
N LEU A 452 12.66 -24.06 -1.82
CA LEU A 452 12.74 -22.60 -2.00
C LEU A 452 14.07 -22.18 -2.66
N LYS A 453 14.06 -21.07 -3.39
CA LYS A 453 15.30 -20.46 -3.91
C LYS A 453 16.15 -19.92 -2.76
N ASN A 454 17.45 -19.78 -2.98
CA ASN A 454 18.35 -19.17 -1.98
C ASN A 454 17.99 -17.69 -1.74
N ALA A 455 18.16 -17.21 -0.51
CA ALA A 455 18.06 -15.78 -0.22
C ALA A 455 19.05 -14.99 -1.07
N LEU A 456 18.59 -13.88 -1.65
CA LEU A 456 19.46 -12.97 -2.40
C LEU A 456 20.27 -12.09 -1.46
N VAL A 457 21.46 -11.72 -1.91
CA VAL A 457 22.36 -10.76 -1.24
C VAL A 457 22.61 -9.54 -2.11
N LEU A 458 23.30 -8.53 -1.58
CA LEU A 458 23.59 -7.28 -2.29
C LEU A 458 24.32 -7.52 -3.62
N GLU A 459 25.25 -8.48 -3.68
CA GLU A 459 25.96 -8.85 -4.90
C GLU A 459 25.02 -9.29 -6.02
N ASP A 460 23.95 -10.02 -5.67
CA ASP A 460 22.98 -10.49 -6.64
C ASP A 460 22.24 -9.34 -7.31
N ALA A 461 22.08 -8.20 -6.61
CA ALA A 461 21.31 -7.07 -7.10
C ALA A 461 22.13 -6.03 -7.89
N ILE A 462 23.37 -5.74 -7.48
CA ILE A 462 24.08 -4.54 -7.96
C ILE A 462 25.46 -4.79 -8.58
N SER A 463 25.93 -6.03 -8.67
CA SER A 463 27.30 -6.32 -9.12
C SER A 463 27.56 -6.11 -10.62
N ASP A 464 26.53 -5.96 -11.46
CA ASP A 464 26.65 -5.59 -12.88
C ASP A 464 26.65 -4.07 -13.13
N LEU A 465 26.36 -3.24 -12.13
CA LEU A 465 26.28 -1.79 -12.33
C LEU A 465 27.67 -1.16 -12.54
N PRO A 466 27.79 -0.19 -13.45
CA PRO A 466 29.05 0.51 -13.69
C PRO A 466 29.49 1.34 -12.48
N LYS A 467 30.78 1.63 -12.36
CA LYS A 467 31.27 2.50 -11.28
C LYS A 467 30.92 3.95 -11.56
N VAL A 468 30.55 4.69 -10.51
CA VAL A 468 30.23 6.11 -10.56
C VAL A 468 30.82 6.87 -9.37
N GLY A 469 31.10 8.17 -9.57
CA GLY A 469 31.59 9.07 -8.52
C GLY A 469 30.50 9.49 -7.52
N ASN A 470 30.87 10.28 -6.51
CA ASN A 470 29.94 10.88 -5.54
C ASN A 470 29.06 11.97 -6.17
N ASP A 471 29.46 12.52 -7.30
CA ASP A 471 28.84 13.64 -8.00
C ASP A 471 28.30 13.26 -9.39
N GLN A 472 27.98 11.98 -9.61
CA GLN A 472 27.34 11.56 -10.86
C GLN A 472 25.99 12.28 -11.05
N ALA A 473 25.88 13.00 -12.16
CA ALA A 473 24.75 13.86 -12.50
C ALA A 473 23.96 13.35 -13.71
N ASP A 474 24.50 12.40 -14.48
CA ASP A 474 23.83 11.88 -15.68
C ASP A 474 22.68 10.95 -15.28
N ASP A 475 21.45 11.38 -15.54
CA ASP A 475 20.23 10.62 -15.23
C ASP A 475 20.08 9.35 -16.06
N VAL A 476 20.74 9.29 -17.23
CA VAL A 476 20.71 8.16 -18.15
C VAL A 476 22.14 7.84 -18.60
N MET A 477 22.51 6.58 -18.52
CA MET A 477 23.80 6.08 -19.00
C MET A 477 23.68 4.66 -19.57
N GLU A 478 24.76 4.17 -20.17
CA GLU A 478 24.81 2.82 -20.73
C GLU A 478 25.28 1.79 -19.69
N TYR A 479 24.74 0.57 -19.79
CA TYR A 479 25.33 -0.58 -19.10
C TYR A 479 26.68 -0.93 -19.72
N LEU A 480 27.71 -1.10 -18.90
CA LEU A 480 29.04 -1.51 -19.38
C LEU A 480 29.21 -3.02 -19.49
N VAL A 481 28.37 -3.80 -18.79
CA VAL A 481 28.44 -5.26 -18.77
C VAL A 481 27.05 -5.89 -18.87
N LYS A 482 27.03 -7.16 -19.29
CA LYS A 482 25.84 -8.01 -19.25
C LYS A 482 25.49 -8.36 -17.79
N PRO A 483 24.21 -8.65 -17.49
CA PRO A 483 23.81 -9.10 -16.16
C PRO A 483 24.57 -10.39 -15.78
N LYS A 484 25.00 -10.47 -14.51
CA LYS A 484 25.81 -11.57 -13.98
C LYS A 484 24.98 -12.61 -13.23
N THR A 485 23.84 -12.21 -12.67
CA THR A 485 22.98 -13.07 -11.84
C THR A 485 21.59 -13.26 -12.45
N GLU A 486 20.80 -14.20 -11.92
CA GLU A 486 19.40 -14.37 -12.32
C GLU A 486 18.56 -13.12 -12.00
N PHE A 487 18.76 -12.54 -10.81
CA PHE A 487 18.07 -11.31 -10.43
C PHE A 487 18.37 -10.17 -11.39
N GLN A 488 19.64 -9.96 -11.78
CA GLN A 488 20.01 -8.91 -12.73
C GLN A 488 19.44 -9.14 -14.13
N ARG A 489 19.29 -10.40 -14.55
CA ARG A 489 18.60 -10.74 -15.80
C ARG A 489 17.12 -10.38 -15.71
N TYR A 490 16.46 -10.72 -14.60
CA TYR A 490 15.05 -10.42 -14.37
C TYR A 490 14.78 -8.92 -14.30
N ILE A 491 15.53 -8.18 -13.49
CA ILE A 491 15.27 -6.75 -13.26
C ILE A 491 15.52 -5.88 -14.50
N ARG A 492 16.33 -6.37 -15.44
CA ARG A 492 16.64 -5.73 -16.74
C ARG A 492 15.73 -6.14 -17.89
N LEU A 493 14.70 -6.96 -17.64
CA LEU A 493 13.73 -7.35 -18.67
C LEU A 493 13.03 -6.11 -19.25
N SER A 494 12.65 -6.20 -20.51
CA SER A 494 11.80 -5.20 -21.16
C SER A 494 10.41 -5.13 -20.53
N ARG A 495 9.68 -4.04 -20.78
CA ARG A 495 8.26 -3.92 -20.41
C ARG A 495 7.44 -5.08 -20.95
N LYS A 496 7.69 -5.49 -22.20
CA LYS A 496 6.98 -6.60 -22.84
C LYS A 496 7.24 -7.93 -22.14
N GLU A 497 8.49 -8.21 -21.78
CA GLU A 497 8.84 -9.44 -21.06
C GLU A 497 8.29 -9.46 -19.62
N MET A 498 8.13 -8.28 -18.99
CA MET A 498 7.45 -8.13 -17.70
C MET A 498 5.92 -8.18 -17.80
N LEU A 499 5.34 -8.25 -19.01
CA LEU A 499 3.90 -8.10 -19.27
C LEU A 499 3.33 -6.74 -18.83
N ASP A 500 4.16 -5.69 -18.91
CA ASP A 500 3.77 -4.31 -18.67
C ASP A 500 3.13 -3.70 -19.93
N TYR A 501 1.80 -3.55 -19.89
CA TYR A 501 0.99 -3.01 -21.00
C TYR A 501 0.78 -1.49 -20.94
N SER A 502 1.50 -0.77 -20.09
CA SER A 502 1.30 0.67 -19.87
C SER A 502 1.41 1.51 -21.14
N PHE A 503 2.24 1.07 -22.09
CA PHE A 503 2.46 1.72 -23.39
C PHE A 503 1.72 1.04 -24.56
N GLY A 504 0.86 0.05 -24.29
CA GLY A 504 0.24 -0.79 -25.32
C GLY A 504 1.30 -1.59 -26.10
N ASP A 505 1.16 -1.66 -27.43
CA ASP A 505 2.10 -2.40 -28.30
C ASP A 505 3.41 -1.65 -28.58
N LYS A 506 3.57 -0.41 -28.08
CA LYS A 506 4.76 0.41 -28.32
C LYS A 506 5.87 0.03 -27.34
N THR A 507 7.11 0.03 -27.81
CA THR A 507 8.29 0.03 -26.94
C THR A 507 8.28 1.29 -26.10
N GLY A 508 8.26 1.14 -24.77
CA GLY A 508 8.30 2.27 -23.85
C GLY A 508 9.67 2.95 -23.83
N PRO A 509 9.78 4.16 -23.26
CA PRO A 509 11.06 4.83 -23.08
C PRO A 509 11.95 4.08 -22.07
N GLY A 510 13.28 4.22 -22.22
CA GLY A 510 14.26 3.69 -21.27
C GLY A 510 14.61 2.21 -21.43
N GLU A 511 14.18 1.57 -22.51
CA GLU A 511 14.51 0.17 -22.77
C GLU A 511 16.01 0.00 -23.08
N GLY A 512 16.69 -0.86 -22.31
CA GLY A 512 18.11 -1.14 -22.47
C GLY A 512 19.07 -0.11 -21.86
N THR A 513 18.59 1.02 -21.33
CA THR A 513 19.42 2.04 -20.71
C THR A 513 19.43 1.95 -19.18
N LEU A 514 20.50 2.43 -18.56
CA LEU A 514 20.62 2.52 -17.10
C LEU A 514 20.19 3.92 -16.65
N MET A 515 19.04 4.00 -15.98
CA MET A 515 18.50 5.26 -15.45
C MET A 515 18.76 5.40 -13.96
N ASP A 516 18.83 6.63 -13.47
CA ASP A 516 18.88 6.98 -12.04
C ASP A 516 20.08 6.36 -11.29
N HIS A 517 21.19 6.06 -11.96
CA HIS A 517 22.40 5.55 -11.32
C HIS A 517 23.23 6.67 -10.68
N CYS A 518 22.54 7.51 -9.90
CA CYS A 518 23.04 8.72 -9.27
C CYS A 518 22.99 8.56 -7.73
N PRO A 519 24.10 8.76 -7.00
CA PRO A 519 24.09 8.78 -5.54
C PRO A 519 23.64 10.14 -4.99
N LEU A 520 23.28 10.17 -3.71
CA LEU A 520 23.22 11.44 -2.98
C LEU A 520 24.62 12.06 -2.96
N ARG A 521 24.74 13.25 -3.56
CA ARG A 521 25.98 14.03 -3.52
C ARG A 521 26.30 14.45 -2.09
N LEU A 522 27.24 13.75 -1.46
CA LEU A 522 27.72 14.09 -0.13
C LEU A 522 28.42 15.45 -0.17
N ASN A 523 28.23 16.23 0.89
CA ASN A 523 29.02 17.45 1.09
C ASN A 523 30.50 17.10 1.24
N LYS A 524 31.38 18.11 1.14
CA LYS A 524 32.84 17.92 1.18
C LYS A 524 33.29 17.11 2.41
N ASP A 525 32.77 17.45 3.59
CA ASP A 525 33.14 16.81 4.85
C ASP A 525 32.70 15.35 4.91
N ASP A 526 31.45 15.06 4.57
CA ASP A 526 30.92 13.70 4.58
C ASP A 526 31.60 12.83 3.53
N TYR A 527 31.91 13.39 2.36
CA TYR A 527 32.68 12.69 1.34
C TYR A 527 34.10 12.40 1.82
N GLU A 528 34.74 13.34 2.52
CA GLU A 528 36.05 13.13 3.11
C GLU A 528 36.04 12.02 4.18
N ARG A 529 35.02 11.99 5.04
CA ARG A 529 34.80 10.90 6.01
C ARG A 529 34.65 9.56 5.29
N VAL A 530 33.79 9.48 4.27
CA VAL A 530 33.52 8.24 3.51
C VAL A 530 34.77 7.71 2.81
N LYS A 531 35.65 8.58 2.30
CA LYS A 531 36.94 8.19 1.73
C LYS A 531 37.88 7.54 2.75
N ARG A 532 37.75 7.88 4.04
CA ARG A 532 38.57 7.33 5.13
C ARG A 532 37.99 6.06 5.76
N ILE A 533 36.76 5.66 5.40
CA ILE A 533 36.18 4.38 5.84
C ILE A 533 36.82 3.23 5.06
N PRO A 534 37.40 2.21 5.70
CA PRO A 534 38.01 1.05 5.04
C PRO A 534 37.06 0.34 4.05
N PHE A 535 37.63 -0.26 3.00
CA PHE A 535 36.89 -1.06 2.01
C PHE A 535 36.86 -2.54 2.40
N GLU A 536 36.28 -2.82 3.57
CA GLU A 536 36.15 -4.17 4.11
C GLU A 536 34.79 -4.39 4.79
N LYS A 537 34.44 -5.66 4.99
CA LYS A 537 33.17 -6.04 5.60
C LYS A 537 33.11 -5.57 7.05
N GLY A 538 32.03 -4.87 7.41
CA GLY A 538 31.80 -4.36 8.76
C GLY A 538 32.39 -2.97 9.03
N ALA A 539 33.14 -2.39 8.09
CA ALA A 539 33.73 -1.06 8.23
C ALA A 539 32.66 0.02 8.51
N ASN A 540 32.94 0.92 9.45
CA ASN A 540 32.03 1.98 9.90
C ASN A 540 32.80 3.14 10.57
N PHE A 541 32.09 4.12 11.14
CA PHE A 541 32.71 5.29 11.77
C PHE A 541 33.73 4.97 12.88
N ARG A 542 33.66 3.78 13.49
CA ARG A 542 34.61 3.35 14.54
C ARG A 542 36.01 3.10 14.01
N ASP A 543 36.17 2.95 12.70
CA ASP A 543 37.46 2.75 12.04
C ASP A 543 38.13 4.08 11.66
N LEU A 544 37.47 5.21 11.96
CA LEU A 544 38.07 6.54 11.80
C LEU A 544 39.09 6.81 12.91
N GLU A 545 40.15 7.53 12.54
CA GLU A 545 41.20 7.93 13.46
C GLU A 545 40.66 8.69 14.69
N GLY A 546 41.16 8.32 15.87
CA GLY A 546 40.75 8.90 17.15
C GLY A 546 39.49 8.27 17.77
N VAL A 547 39.02 7.14 17.26
CA VAL A 547 37.97 6.31 17.89
C VAL A 547 38.57 5.01 18.41
N ARG A 548 38.16 4.62 19.61
CA ARG A 548 38.41 3.28 20.17
C ARG A 548 37.11 2.65 20.66
N VAL A 549 37.09 1.33 20.78
CA VAL A 549 35.96 0.60 21.38
C VAL A 549 36.33 0.26 22.82
N GLY A 550 35.65 0.92 23.77
CA GLY A 550 35.84 0.69 25.20
C GLY A 550 35.12 -0.56 25.72
N PRO A 551 35.16 -0.78 27.05
CA PRO A 551 34.39 -1.84 27.70
C PRO A 551 32.90 -1.79 27.34
N ASN A 552 32.24 -2.94 27.24
CA ASN A 552 30.82 -3.07 26.87
C ASN A 552 30.47 -2.64 25.43
N ASN A 553 31.44 -2.67 24.51
CA ASN A 553 31.25 -2.38 23.08
C ASN A 553 30.74 -0.95 22.80
N VAL A 554 31.19 0.02 23.60
CA VAL A 554 30.84 1.45 23.47
C VAL A 554 31.96 2.16 22.72
N ALA A 555 31.60 2.93 21.68
CA ALA A 555 32.56 3.78 20.97
C ALA A 555 32.90 5.01 21.82
N GLU A 556 34.20 5.30 21.94
CA GLU A 556 34.73 6.42 22.71
C GLU A 556 35.83 7.12 21.91
N PHE A 557 36.10 8.38 22.22
CA PHE A 557 37.29 9.05 21.70
C PHE A 557 38.54 8.49 22.38
N ASP A 558 39.57 8.25 21.59
CA ASP A 558 40.86 7.81 22.13
C ASP A 558 41.54 8.98 22.85
N PRO A 559 41.82 8.89 24.16
CA PRO A 559 42.51 9.95 24.89
C PRO A 559 43.97 10.15 24.45
N GLU A 560 44.59 9.18 23.79
CA GLU A 560 45.97 9.26 23.30
C GLU A 560 46.08 10.00 21.96
N ILE A 561 44.96 10.12 21.22
CA ILE A 561 44.91 10.74 19.91
C ILE A 561 44.13 12.07 20.00
N PRO A 562 44.78 13.23 19.79
CA PRO A 562 44.07 14.50 19.70
C PRO A 562 42.95 14.46 18.66
N ARG A 563 41.88 15.23 18.87
CA ARG A 563 40.77 15.28 17.93
C ARG A 563 41.26 15.64 16.53
N VAL A 564 40.97 14.77 15.57
CA VAL A 564 41.29 14.98 14.15
C VAL A 564 40.22 15.87 13.52
N TYR A 565 40.66 16.88 12.77
CA TYR A 565 39.80 17.84 12.07
C TYR A 565 39.99 17.71 10.56
N LEU A 566 38.92 18.00 9.83
CA LEU A 566 38.88 18.07 8.37
C LEU A 566 39.42 19.43 7.90
N GLU A 567 39.66 19.59 6.60
CA GLU A 567 40.11 20.87 6.02
C GLU A 567 39.14 22.03 6.29
N SER A 568 37.86 21.73 6.46
CA SER A 568 36.81 22.71 6.81
C SER A 568 36.86 23.18 8.26
N GLY A 569 37.71 22.60 9.10
CA GLY A 569 37.74 22.84 10.55
C GLY A 569 36.68 22.05 11.34
N ASN A 570 35.82 21.27 10.67
CA ASN A 570 34.87 20.38 11.33
C ASN A 570 35.57 19.08 11.80
N PRO A 571 35.08 18.43 12.88
CA PRO A 571 35.69 17.19 13.36
C PRO A 571 35.55 16.04 12.35
N LEU A 572 36.60 15.23 12.21
CA LEU A 572 36.57 14.00 11.40
C LEU A 572 35.45 13.07 11.88
N VAL A 573 35.42 12.80 13.18
CA VAL A 573 34.41 11.96 13.82
C VAL A 573 33.33 12.84 14.45
N PRO A 574 32.10 12.85 13.91
CA PRO A 574 31.01 13.64 14.47
C PRO A 574 30.59 13.14 15.86
N GLU A 575 30.30 14.05 16.79
CA GLU A 575 29.88 13.67 18.14
C GLU A 575 28.60 12.83 18.18
N TYR A 576 27.67 13.10 17.25
CA TYR A 576 26.41 12.36 17.21
C TYR A 576 26.65 10.87 16.94
N ALA A 577 27.71 10.50 16.20
CA ALA A 577 28.00 9.11 15.87
C ALA A 577 28.42 8.32 17.12
N ILE A 578 29.23 8.93 17.99
CA ILE A 578 29.64 8.39 19.29
C ILE A 578 28.45 8.27 20.26
N LYS A 579 27.52 9.24 20.24
CA LYS A 579 26.35 9.23 21.14
C LYS A 579 25.21 8.32 20.64
N PHE A 580 25.21 7.96 19.36
CA PHE A 580 24.10 7.24 18.73
C PHE A 580 23.88 5.86 19.34
N ARG A 581 22.65 5.59 19.81
CA ARG A 581 22.27 4.36 20.54
C ARG A 581 23.23 4.06 21.70
N SER A 582 23.53 5.09 22.50
CA SER A 582 24.46 4.98 23.64
C SER A 582 25.85 4.48 23.24
N GLY A 583 26.30 4.85 22.04
CA GLY A 583 27.61 4.50 21.48
C GLY A 583 27.80 3.06 21.05
N LYS A 584 26.76 2.22 21.11
CA LYS A 584 26.82 0.80 20.76
C LYS A 584 26.52 0.49 19.29
N SER A 585 26.15 1.50 18.51
CA SER A 585 25.77 1.31 17.11
C SER A 585 26.99 1.11 16.21
N LEU A 586 26.81 0.30 15.16
CA LEU A 586 27.73 0.14 14.02
C LEU A 586 27.18 0.81 12.74
N ARG A 587 26.08 1.57 12.85
CA ARG A 587 25.38 2.12 11.69
C ARG A 587 26.01 3.38 11.08
N PRO A 588 26.42 4.40 11.85
CA PRO A 588 26.95 5.64 11.27
C PRO A 588 28.14 5.38 10.35
N PHE A 589 28.12 5.97 9.15
CA PHE A 589 29.12 5.77 8.09
C PHE A 589 29.43 4.30 7.81
N GLY A 590 28.46 3.41 8.02
CA GLY A 590 28.63 1.98 7.84
C GLY A 590 28.64 1.58 6.37
N ARG A 591 29.62 0.75 5.98
CA ARG A 591 29.72 0.15 4.67
C ARG A 591 28.92 -1.15 4.61
N LEU A 592 28.20 -1.34 3.51
CA LEU A 592 27.58 -2.60 3.17
C LEU A 592 28.59 -3.51 2.47
N TRP A 593 28.36 -4.82 2.51
CA TRP A 593 29.18 -5.80 1.82
C TRP A 593 28.37 -6.70 0.89
N TRP A 594 29.06 -7.33 -0.05
CA TRP A 594 28.49 -8.11 -1.15
C TRP A 594 27.58 -9.26 -0.67
N ASP A 595 27.95 -9.93 0.42
CA ASP A 595 27.23 -11.06 1.01
C ASP A 595 26.21 -10.65 2.10
N GLU A 596 25.88 -9.36 2.17
CA GLU A 596 24.89 -8.83 3.12
C GLU A 596 23.58 -8.46 2.44
N THR A 597 22.53 -8.33 3.25
CA THR A 597 21.23 -7.75 2.85
C THR A 597 21.09 -6.35 3.41
N VAL A 598 20.28 -5.51 2.78
CA VAL A 598 19.87 -4.21 3.36
C VAL A 598 18.60 -4.42 4.19
N PRO A 599 18.58 -4.21 5.52
CA PRO A 599 17.39 -4.53 6.32
C PRO A 599 16.14 -3.82 5.82
N THR A 600 16.19 -2.50 5.70
CA THR A 600 15.12 -1.70 5.10
C THR A 600 15.76 -0.61 4.26
N VAL A 601 15.45 -0.57 2.96
CA VAL A 601 15.67 0.61 2.12
C VAL A 601 14.76 1.72 2.63
N VAL A 602 15.33 2.87 2.95
CA VAL A 602 14.63 4.02 3.54
C VAL A 602 14.67 5.23 2.61
N THR A 603 13.88 6.25 2.96
CA THR A 603 13.64 7.44 2.14
C THR A 603 14.81 8.42 2.06
N SER A 604 15.83 8.26 2.89
CA SER A 604 17.01 9.13 2.92
C SER A 604 18.27 8.34 2.70
N ALA A 605 19.21 8.88 1.92
CA ALA A 605 20.50 8.25 1.66
C ALA A 605 21.66 8.83 2.48
N ASN A 606 21.39 9.58 3.56
CA ASN A 606 22.47 10.13 4.39
C ASN A 606 23.22 9.00 5.13
N PRO A 607 24.55 9.04 5.27
CA PRO A 607 25.29 7.98 5.95
C PRO A 607 25.28 8.12 7.48
N HIS A 608 24.58 9.12 8.04
CA HIS A 608 24.77 9.56 9.43
C HIS A 608 24.23 8.56 10.47
N SER A 609 23.23 7.75 10.11
CA SER A 609 22.57 6.84 11.06
C SER A 609 22.27 5.43 10.50
N GLN A 610 22.87 5.09 9.35
CA GLN A 610 22.57 3.87 8.61
C GLN A 610 23.78 3.33 7.83
N ARG A 611 23.73 2.03 7.55
CA ARG A 611 24.71 1.35 6.69
C ARG A 611 24.24 1.48 5.24
N ILE A 612 24.92 2.31 4.46
CA ILE A 612 24.54 2.63 3.08
C ILE A 612 25.73 2.92 2.16
N LEU A 613 26.97 2.85 2.67
CA LEU A 613 28.12 3.05 1.80
C LEU A 613 28.29 1.84 0.87
N HIS A 614 28.58 2.11 -0.40
CA HIS A 614 28.80 1.09 -1.42
C HIS A 614 30.00 0.19 -1.04
N PRO A 615 29.97 -1.13 -1.31
CA PRO A 615 31.04 -2.05 -0.87
C PRO A 615 32.45 -1.69 -1.36
N SER A 616 32.58 -1.23 -2.61
CA SER A 616 33.90 -0.96 -3.24
C SER A 616 34.09 0.46 -3.77
N GLN A 617 33.17 1.40 -3.47
CA GLN A 617 33.20 2.77 -4.01
C GLN A 617 33.03 3.78 -2.85
N ALA A 618 33.72 4.92 -2.92
CA ALA A 618 33.65 5.97 -1.90
C ALA A 618 32.38 6.82 -2.04
N ARG A 619 31.20 6.20 -2.01
CA ARG A 619 29.90 6.87 -2.13
C ARG A 619 28.83 6.09 -1.36
N VAL A 620 27.67 6.70 -1.18
CA VAL A 620 26.46 5.97 -0.79
C VAL A 620 25.91 5.17 -1.96
N LEU A 621 25.01 4.20 -1.69
CA LEU A 621 24.27 3.51 -2.74
C LEU A 621 23.47 4.50 -3.60
N THR A 622 23.41 4.30 -4.91
CA THR A 622 22.67 5.16 -5.85
C THR A 622 21.15 5.00 -5.72
N VAL A 623 20.38 5.90 -6.32
CA VAL A 623 18.93 5.75 -6.45
C VAL A 623 18.59 4.41 -7.14
N ARG A 624 19.19 4.10 -8.29
CA ARG A 624 18.99 2.81 -9.00
C ARG A 624 19.35 1.58 -8.18
N GLU A 625 20.45 1.62 -7.42
CA GLU A 625 20.81 0.52 -6.52
C GLU A 625 19.71 0.29 -5.48
N ASN A 626 19.18 1.35 -4.87
CA ASN A 626 18.05 1.24 -3.94
C ASN A 626 16.75 0.79 -4.63
N ALA A 627 16.51 1.22 -5.87
CA ALA A 627 15.34 0.82 -6.65
C ALA A 627 15.36 -0.69 -6.93
N ARG A 628 16.52 -1.25 -7.31
CA ARG A 628 16.70 -2.70 -7.45
C ARG A 628 16.52 -3.44 -6.13
N LEU A 629 17.00 -2.90 -5.01
CA LEU A 629 16.76 -3.50 -3.68
C LEU A 629 15.26 -3.55 -3.32
N GLN A 630 14.44 -2.64 -3.89
CA GLN A 630 12.97 -2.66 -3.81
C GLN A 630 12.28 -3.46 -4.93
N GLY A 631 13.02 -4.05 -5.86
CA GLY A 631 12.45 -4.84 -6.95
C GLY A 631 11.87 -4.04 -8.12
N PHE A 632 12.17 -2.73 -8.21
CA PHE A 632 11.77 -1.94 -9.37
C PHE A 632 12.46 -2.44 -10.64
N PRO A 633 11.72 -2.70 -11.73
CA PRO A 633 12.31 -2.94 -13.04
C PRO A 633 13.24 -1.79 -13.44
N ASP A 634 14.33 -2.09 -14.13
CA ASP A 634 15.33 -1.08 -14.49
C ASP A 634 14.79 -0.03 -15.48
N TYR A 635 13.76 -0.38 -16.25
CA TYR A 635 13.04 0.57 -17.11
C TYR A 635 12.17 1.56 -16.32
N TYR A 636 11.94 1.33 -15.02
CA TYR A 636 11.06 2.18 -14.22
C TYR A 636 11.79 3.48 -13.89
N ARG A 637 11.34 4.58 -14.48
CA ARG A 637 11.99 5.89 -14.37
C ARG A 637 11.50 6.65 -13.14
N LEU A 638 12.41 7.37 -12.48
CA LEU A 638 12.07 8.27 -11.37
C LEU A 638 12.36 9.72 -11.75
N ASP A 639 11.41 10.61 -11.46
CA ASP A 639 11.50 12.05 -11.74
C ASP A 639 11.66 12.87 -10.45
N GLY A 640 12.23 14.07 -10.60
CA GLY A 640 12.48 15.01 -9.50
C GLY A 640 13.93 15.04 -8.99
N PRO A 641 14.24 15.88 -7.98
CA PRO A 641 15.56 15.92 -7.35
C PRO A 641 16.00 14.58 -6.76
N ILE A 642 17.30 14.32 -6.68
CA ILE A 642 17.86 13.06 -6.14
C ILE A 642 17.26 12.66 -4.79
N LYS A 643 17.09 13.62 -3.87
CA LYS A 643 16.47 13.34 -2.56
C LYS A 643 15.02 12.84 -2.70
N GLU A 644 14.23 13.44 -3.58
CA GLU A 644 12.85 13.02 -3.86
C GLU A 644 12.82 11.61 -4.47
N ARG A 645 13.75 11.28 -5.38
CA ARG A 645 13.82 9.93 -5.95
C ARG A 645 14.16 8.86 -4.90
N TYR A 646 15.03 9.16 -3.93
CA TYR A 646 15.24 8.26 -2.77
C TYR A 646 13.98 8.13 -1.91
N MET A 647 13.22 9.21 -1.70
CA MET A 647 11.97 9.14 -0.94
C MET A 647 10.93 8.27 -1.66
N GLN A 648 10.80 8.42 -2.97
CA GLN A 648 9.91 7.61 -3.80
C GLN A 648 10.24 6.11 -3.68
N VAL A 649 11.52 5.73 -3.83
CA VAL A 649 11.96 4.34 -3.68
C VAL A 649 11.79 3.83 -2.25
N GLY A 650 12.13 4.62 -1.23
CA GLY A 650 12.04 4.19 0.16
C GLY A 650 10.60 3.99 0.65
N ASN A 651 9.67 4.80 0.14
CA ASN A 651 8.24 4.71 0.46
C ASN A 651 7.58 3.50 -0.21
N ALA A 652 7.94 3.22 -1.47
CA ALA A 652 7.46 2.06 -2.22
C ALA A 652 7.65 0.73 -1.48
#